data_AF-A0AAD3CQ86-F1
#
_entry.id   AF-A0AAD3CQ86-F1
#
_cell.length_a   1.000
_cell.length_b   1.000
_cell.length_c   1.000
_cell.angle_alpha   90.00
_cell.angle_beta   90.00
_cell.angle_gamma   90.00
#
_symmetry.space_group_name_H-M   'P 1'
#
loop_
_entity.id
_entity.type
_entity.pdbx_description
1 polymer ?
#
loop_
_entity_poly.entity_id
_entity_poly.type
_entity_poly.pdbx_seq_one_letter_code
_entity_poly.pdbx_strand_id
1 'polypeptide(L)'
;MSTCAPPEKSLFDRENLDLYLDGDLTIFDYEIPNCLLFSQGEWRMIRRDLSLAGVNDDCIDALEDGPCSEIMQAFKIRKELINYKKICLHLFEESKKNERDLKQAMHFFYYEDGAVKKIEGALSHLQAIIQCSALDLEEDVSPMDLDPIQRAMDRHGSTTNPCEDIDRKVMYVVATDMISYNRGVSLAVHDSRNFAKQICLSPRHIDMERPKKLIELPTSLFIERLISRTESEMGIHESTVDENGEEVPHFSEKPGVASMNRILDEVKTKLDWPDKAIEFLRASIFARGAFKALAIIEELRNYNYHLQKLPDRFDRVLKRLREEHSNLISTSIERNDFPMDSKLILPSEACARVNKLQQLRGIINVLKENARWISLLVNLADQNGNEEFQRIFRAGDDATKNNACLFVPREFELGNIVSSVRKVLDEVLLPTMHNTVSLESWPPTKGTCRVRIVAFDETRPEELEIVRKKVKPCSECKGLFGDLWIRHNVCVVCENLKRKNSNSSECIFSDCKYKTMAFCPHAQKCFSCDAPHTCEKLCRLSRGNGESAVGMVESIRPDFLLIDFDRTLASTKSGATPYPKNGTTHTIDTDLKSAVMIQHGMEGKSFIVTRNSHKAEIREFLIQHEMEELANNVLVCPKKMTKGRFIREQFFSDEQNRSCIFIDDDIRELCKDQWLRDNESIHRLLFVRGLC
;
A
#
# COMPACT_ATOMS: atom_id res chain seq x y z
N MET A 1 -0.63 -26.21 45.15
CA MET A 1 -1.01 -25.05 44.32
C MET A 1 -2.08 -24.31 45.08
N SER A 2 -1.86 -23.05 45.42
CA SER A 2 -2.91 -22.22 46.04
C SER A 2 -4.10 -22.19 45.08
N THR A 3 -5.32 -22.41 45.57
CA THR A 3 -6.53 -22.22 44.77
C THR A 3 -6.57 -20.77 44.29
N CYS A 4 -6.70 -20.57 42.97
CA CYS A 4 -6.77 -19.25 42.35
C CYS A 4 -8.23 -18.89 42.01
N ALA A 5 -9.14 -19.33 42.88
CA ALA A 5 -10.57 -19.09 42.76
C ALA A 5 -10.89 -17.66 43.24
N PRO A 6 -11.84 -16.96 42.59
CA PRO A 6 -12.25 -15.64 43.01
C PRO A 6 -12.86 -15.66 44.41
N PRO A 7 -12.81 -14.56 45.17
CA PRO A 7 -13.38 -14.50 46.52
C PRO A 7 -14.87 -14.84 46.54
N GLU A 8 -15.37 -15.52 47.59
CA GLU A 8 -16.80 -15.82 47.74
C GLU A 8 -17.71 -14.58 47.73
N LYS A 9 -17.18 -13.40 48.05
CA LYS A 9 -17.91 -12.12 48.04
C LYS A 9 -17.95 -11.43 46.66
N SER A 10 -17.47 -12.08 45.61
CA SER A 10 -17.44 -11.50 44.27
C SER A 10 -18.84 -11.23 43.73
N LEU A 11 -19.01 -10.11 43.03
CA LEU A 11 -20.31 -9.55 42.62
C LEU A 11 -20.70 -9.99 41.19
N PHE A 12 -20.67 -11.29 40.92
CA PHE A 12 -20.95 -11.85 39.59
C PHE A 12 -22.44 -11.81 39.17
N ASP A 13 -23.33 -11.36 40.06
CA ASP A 13 -24.77 -11.41 39.82
C ASP A 13 -25.31 -10.16 39.08
N ARG A 14 -26.35 -10.39 38.26
CA ARG A 14 -27.15 -9.39 37.54
C ARG A 14 -27.85 -8.35 38.43
N GLU A 15 -27.71 -8.42 39.76
CA GLU A 15 -28.29 -7.42 40.67
C GLU A 15 -27.31 -6.28 40.96
N ASN A 16 -26.04 -6.42 40.57
CA ASN A 16 -24.98 -5.42 40.76
C ASN A 16 -24.66 -4.61 39.48
N LEU A 17 -25.66 -4.40 38.61
CA LEU A 17 -25.54 -3.89 37.24
C LEU A 17 -24.86 -2.51 37.12
N ASP A 18 -25.08 -1.64 38.11
CA ASP A 18 -24.58 -0.26 38.10
C ASP A 18 -23.03 -0.17 38.03
N LEU A 19 -22.33 -1.26 38.36
CA LEU A 19 -20.87 -1.31 38.34
C LEU A 19 -20.27 -1.55 36.95
N TYR A 20 -21.03 -2.11 35.99
CA TYR A 20 -20.48 -2.68 34.74
C TYR A 20 -20.93 -1.96 33.47
N LEU A 21 -21.44 -0.74 33.62
CA LEU A 21 -22.08 -0.01 32.54
C LEU A 21 -21.11 0.42 31.45
N ASP A 22 -21.54 0.22 30.20
CA ASP A 22 -20.95 0.77 28.98
C ASP A 22 -22.01 1.64 28.29
N GLY A 23 -22.11 2.89 28.74
CA GLY A 23 -23.31 3.68 28.52
C GLY A 23 -24.42 3.20 29.44
N ASP A 24 -25.55 2.77 28.86
CA ASP A 24 -26.74 2.29 29.60
C ASP A 24 -26.87 0.75 29.62
N LEU A 25 -25.84 0.02 29.19
CA LEU A 25 -25.86 -1.44 29.05
C LEU A 25 -24.82 -2.11 29.94
N THR A 26 -25.15 -3.28 30.49
CA THR A 26 -24.22 -4.17 31.18
C THR A 26 -23.73 -5.28 30.26
N ILE A 27 -22.63 -5.95 30.63
CA ILE A 27 -22.10 -7.10 29.87
C ILE A 27 -23.12 -8.24 29.72
N PHE A 28 -24.11 -8.32 30.61
CA PHE A 28 -25.17 -9.33 30.57
C PHE A 28 -26.28 -9.01 29.57
N ASP A 29 -26.34 -7.77 29.10
CA ASP A 29 -27.28 -7.33 28.08
C ASP A 29 -26.75 -7.64 26.66
N TYR A 30 -25.60 -8.31 26.53
CA TYR A 30 -25.00 -8.60 25.22
C TYR A 30 -25.87 -9.56 24.39
N GLU A 31 -26.58 -8.98 23.43
CA GLU A 31 -27.42 -9.68 22.47
C GLU A 31 -27.15 -9.18 21.04
N ILE A 32 -27.71 -9.87 20.03
CA ILE A 32 -27.56 -9.46 18.62
C ILE A 32 -27.92 -7.97 18.38
N PRO A 33 -29.04 -7.43 18.91
CA PRO A 33 -29.45 -6.05 18.62
C PRO A 33 -28.48 -4.97 19.13
N ASN A 34 -27.75 -5.25 20.21
CA ASN A 34 -26.92 -4.26 20.90
C ASN A 34 -25.41 -4.62 20.95
N CYS A 35 -24.98 -5.75 20.36
CA CYS A 35 -23.58 -6.16 20.30
C CYS A 35 -22.61 -5.14 19.64
N LEU A 36 -23.13 -4.16 18.91
CA LEU A 36 -22.35 -3.06 18.32
C LEU A 36 -22.12 -1.87 19.26
N LEU A 37 -22.89 -1.78 20.35
CA LEU A 37 -22.88 -0.66 21.29
C LEU A 37 -21.78 -0.78 22.34
N PHE A 38 -21.24 -1.99 22.54
CA PHE A 38 -20.18 -2.24 23.53
C PHE A 38 -18.81 -1.76 23.05
N SER A 39 -18.07 -1.15 23.98
CA SER A 39 -16.63 -0.94 23.92
C SER A 39 -15.91 -2.29 23.91
N GLN A 40 -15.00 -2.45 22.94
CA GLN A 40 -14.41 -3.75 22.61
C GLN A 40 -12.99 -3.61 22.04
N GLY A 41 -12.28 -4.74 21.96
CA GLY A 41 -11.07 -4.91 21.16
C GLY A 41 -9.77 -5.04 21.95
N GLU A 42 -9.84 -5.10 23.29
CA GLU A 42 -8.67 -5.18 24.17
C GLU A 42 -8.97 -5.95 25.46
N TRP A 43 -8.01 -6.76 25.90
CA TRP A 43 -8.11 -7.55 27.14
C TRP A 43 -8.33 -6.70 28.39
N ARG A 44 -7.73 -5.50 28.46
CA ARG A 44 -7.88 -4.59 29.62
C ARG A 44 -9.34 -4.28 29.98
N MET A 45 -10.25 -4.38 29.02
CA MET A 45 -11.68 -4.18 29.28
C MET A 45 -12.28 -5.36 30.07
N ILE A 46 -11.83 -6.59 29.77
CA ILE A 46 -12.20 -7.80 30.52
C ILE A 46 -11.58 -7.74 31.92
N ARG A 47 -10.28 -7.39 32.03
CA ARG A 47 -9.61 -7.15 33.33
C ARG A 47 -10.37 -6.14 34.19
N ARG A 48 -10.81 -5.02 33.59
CA ARG A 48 -11.64 -4.02 34.26
C ARG A 48 -12.95 -4.62 34.77
N ASP A 49 -13.67 -5.35 33.92
CA ASP A 49 -14.95 -5.96 34.31
C ASP A 49 -14.75 -6.97 35.48
N LEU A 50 -13.69 -7.77 35.45
CA LEU A 50 -13.32 -8.70 36.54
C LEU A 50 -12.95 -7.98 37.84
N SER A 51 -12.17 -6.89 37.73
CA SER A 51 -11.78 -6.07 38.90
C SER A 51 -13.00 -5.44 39.57
N LEU A 52 -13.95 -4.95 38.75
CA LEU A 52 -15.22 -4.40 39.24
C LEU A 52 -16.09 -5.45 39.92
N ALA A 53 -15.95 -6.72 39.50
CA ALA A 53 -16.62 -7.86 40.14
C ALA A 53 -15.96 -8.33 41.44
N GLY A 54 -14.89 -7.66 41.89
CA GLY A 54 -14.18 -8.02 43.11
C GLY A 54 -13.24 -9.21 42.96
N VAL A 55 -12.89 -9.59 41.72
CA VAL A 55 -11.82 -10.56 41.46
C VAL A 55 -10.48 -9.90 41.79
N ASN A 56 -9.66 -10.58 42.60
CA ASN A 56 -8.34 -10.07 42.98
C ASN A 56 -7.34 -10.16 41.81
N ASP A 57 -6.27 -9.35 41.87
CA ASP A 57 -5.26 -9.30 40.80
C ASP A 57 -4.58 -10.66 40.59
N ASP A 58 -4.26 -11.41 41.64
CA ASP A 58 -3.63 -12.73 41.53
C ASP A 58 -4.46 -13.71 40.66
N CYS A 59 -5.79 -13.70 40.80
CA CYS A 59 -6.69 -14.53 39.99
C CYS A 59 -6.77 -14.05 38.54
N ILE A 60 -6.71 -12.73 38.32
CA ILE A 60 -6.69 -12.16 36.97
C ILE A 60 -5.37 -12.50 36.28
N ASP A 61 -4.25 -12.35 36.98
CA ASP A 61 -2.91 -12.65 36.46
C ASP A 61 -2.81 -14.15 36.13
N ALA A 62 -3.41 -15.04 36.94
CA ALA A 62 -3.49 -16.47 36.62
C ALA A 62 -4.35 -16.79 35.37
N LEU A 63 -5.35 -15.96 35.04
CA LEU A 63 -6.04 -16.07 33.74
C LEU A 63 -5.14 -15.64 32.59
N GLU A 64 -4.43 -14.52 32.76
CA GLU A 64 -3.56 -13.91 31.75
C GLU A 64 -2.38 -14.83 31.40
N ASP A 65 -1.71 -15.38 32.42
CA ASP A 65 -0.58 -16.30 32.28
C ASP A 65 -1.03 -17.73 31.88
N GLY A 66 -2.34 -17.99 31.92
CA GLY A 66 -2.92 -19.31 31.77
C GLY A 66 -3.95 -19.38 30.65
N PRO A 67 -5.20 -19.81 30.93
CA PRO A 67 -6.20 -20.11 29.90
C PRO A 67 -6.55 -18.94 28.97
N CYS A 68 -6.43 -17.68 29.41
CA CYS A 68 -6.84 -16.51 28.62
C CYS A 68 -5.69 -15.86 27.84
N SER A 69 -4.46 -16.37 27.92
CA SER A 69 -3.32 -15.91 27.13
C SER A 69 -3.63 -15.86 25.61
N GLU A 70 -4.33 -16.86 25.09
CA GLU A 70 -4.76 -16.92 23.68
C GLU A 70 -5.71 -15.77 23.31
N ILE A 71 -6.59 -15.32 24.21
CA ILE A 71 -7.50 -14.18 23.95
C ILE A 71 -6.69 -12.90 23.77
N MET A 72 -5.69 -12.69 24.62
CA MET A 72 -4.79 -11.54 24.53
C MET A 72 -4.04 -11.55 23.20
N GLN A 73 -3.55 -12.72 22.79
CA GLN A 73 -2.90 -12.91 21.49
C GLN A 73 -3.87 -12.67 20.33
N ALA A 74 -5.09 -13.19 20.41
CA ALA A 74 -6.12 -12.97 19.39
C ALA A 74 -6.45 -11.48 19.18
N PHE A 75 -6.51 -10.69 20.26
CA PHE A 75 -6.67 -9.23 20.15
C PHE A 75 -5.48 -8.55 19.46
N LYS A 76 -4.25 -8.98 19.76
CA LYS A 76 -3.03 -8.47 19.11
C LYS A 76 -3.06 -8.75 17.61
N ILE A 77 -3.29 -10.01 17.20
CA ILE A 77 -3.36 -10.41 15.78
C ILE A 77 -4.52 -9.70 15.05
N ARG A 78 -5.68 -9.54 15.69
CA ARG A 78 -6.79 -8.75 15.12
C ARG A 78 -6.34 -7.33 14.77
N LYS A 79 -5.54 -6.68 15.61
CA LYS A 79 -5.01 -5.32 15.33
C LYS A 79 -4.01 -5.33 14.17
N GLU A 80 -3.16 -6.35 14.07
CA GLU A 80 -2.23 -6.51 12.94
C GLU A 80 -2.98 -6.71 11.63
N LEU A 81 -3.97 -7.61 11.58
CA LEU A 81 -4.76 -7.87 10.39
C LEU A 81 -5.54 -6.63 9.92
N ILE A 82 -6.03 -5.80 10.85
CA ILE A 82 -6.67 -4.52 10.52
C ILE A 82 -5.66 -3.56 9.85
N ASN A 83 -4.42 -3.51 10.33
CA ASN A 83 -3.37 -2.68 9.75
C ASN A 83 -2.93 -3.21 8.38
N TYR A 84 -2.70 -4.51 8.25
CA TYR A 84 -2.42 -5.18 6.98
C TYR A 84 -3.48 -4.86 5.93
N LYS A 85 -4.77 -5.02 6.27
CA LYS A 85 -5.89 -4.64 5.41
C LYS A 85 -5.82 -3.18 4.93
N LYS A 86 -5.41 -2.26 5.79
CA LYS A 86 -5.26 -0.84 5.44
C LYS A 86 -4.08 -0.64 4.51
N ILE A 87 -2.91 -1.24 4.78
CA ILE A 87 -1.74 -1.20 3.90
C ILE A 87 -2.13 -1.66 2.48
N CYS A 88 -2.82 -2.79 2.35
CA CYS A 88 -3.33 -3.27 1.06
C CYS A 88 -4.33 -2.30 0.40
N LEU A 89 -5.07 -1.49 1.15
CA LEU A 89 -5.91 -0.42 0.59
C LEU A 89 -5.05 0.67 -0.08
N HIS A 90 -3.99 1.12 0.58
CA HIS A 90 -3.10 2.14 0.01
C HIS A 90 -2.40 1.64 -1.25
N LEU A 91 -1.86 0.42 -1.19
CA LEU A 91 -1.25 -0.26 -2.35
C LEU A 91 -2.22 -0.40 -3.51
N PHE A 92 -3.49 -0.76 -3.22
CA PHE A 92 -4.52 -0.86 -4.24
C PHE A 92 -4.86 0.50 -4.87
N GLU A 93 -4.98 1.56 -4.06
CA GLU A 93 -5.21 2.92 -4.56
C GLU A 93 -4.05 3.42 -5.41
N GLU A 94 -2.81 3.08 -5.04
CA GLU A 94 -1.62 3.42 -5.83
C GLU A 94 -1.58 2.67 -7.15
N SER A 95 -1.80 1.36 -7.14
CA SER A 95 -1.93 0.56 -8.37
C SER A 95 -3.03 1.10 -9.29
N LYS A 96 -4.12 1.67 -8.75
CA LYS A 96 -5.16 2.34 -9.56
C LYS A 96 -4.69 3.65 -10.18
N LYS A 97 -3.82 4.41 -9.50
CA LYS A 97 -3.17 5.59 -10.10
C LYS A 97 -2.26 5.16 -11.25
N ASN A 98 -1.42 4.14 -11.04
CA ASN A 98 -0.56 3.58 -12.09
C ASN A 98 -1.40 3.06 -13.28
N GLU A 99 -2.53 2.38 -13.04
CA GLU A 99 -3.42 1.90 -14.10
C GLU A 99 -3.97 3.05 -14.95
N ARG A 100 -4.28 4.20 -14.34
CA ARG A 100 -4.78 5.38 -15.06
C ARG A 100 -3.71 5.94 -16.01
N ASP A 101 -2.49 6.12 -15.51
CA ASP A 101 -1.38 6.69 -16.27
C ASP A 101 -0.94 5.72 -17.40
N LEU A 102 -0.95 4.40 -17.13
CA LEU A 102 -0.73 3.38 -18.15
C LEU A 102 -1.79 3.39 -19.24
N LYS A 103 -3.08 3.57 -18.88
CA LYS A 103 -4.15 3.73 -19.89
C LYS A 103 -3.95 4.97 -20.74
N GLN A 104 -3.45 6.06 -20.15
CA GLN A 104 -3.15 7.27 -20.88
C GLN A 104 -2.03 7.02 -21.90
N ALA A 105 -0.90 6.45 -21.46
CA ALA A 105 0.21 6.08 -22.34
C ALA A 105 -0.21 5.08 -23.43
N MET A 106 -0.91 4.00 -23.05
CA MET A 106 -1.43 3.00 -23.98
C MET A 106 -2.34 3.65 -25.04
N HIS A 107 -3.24 4.56 -24.64
CA HIS A 107 -4.11 5.26 -25.59
C HIS A 107 -3.35 6.23 -26.49
N PHE A 108 -2.25 6.83 -26.00
CA PHE A 108 -1.37 7.68 -26.78
C PHE A 108 -0.63 6.93 -27.89
N PHE A 109 -0.03 5.78 -27.53
CA PHE A 109 0.76 4.96 -28.46
C PHE A 109 -0.12 4.04 -29.32
N TYR A 110 -1.41 3.93 -29.01
CA TYR A 110 -2.36 3.22 -29.85
C TYR A 110 -2.44 3.86 -31.24
N TYR A 111 -2.39 3.02 -32.26
CA TYR A 111 -2.51 3.45 -33.65
C TYR A 111 -3.47 2.52 -34.38
N GLU A 112 -4.55 3.10 -34.91
CA GLU A 112 -5.53 2.38 -35.73
C GLU A 112 -5.06 2.40 -37.19
N ASP A 113 -4.68 1.23 -37.68
CA ASP A 113 -4.29 1.04 -39.07
C ASP A 113 -5.54 1.16 -39.95
N GLY A 114 -5.52 2.08 -40.92
CA GLY A 114 -6.56 2.18 -41.94
C GLY A 114 -6.79 0.83 -42.63
N ALA A 115 -7.98 0.60 -43.21
CA ALA A 115 -8.41 -0.72 -43.68
C ALA A 115 -7.40 -1.48 -44.57
N VAL A 116 -6.60 -0.77 -45.37
CA VAL A 116 -5.55 -1.32 -46.26
C VAL A 116 -4.25 -1.70 -45.51
N LYS A 117 -3.97 -1.09 -44.35
CA LYS A 117 -2.75 -1.29 -43.54
C LYS A 117 -2.91 -2.24 -42.34
N LYS A 118 -4.11 -2.80 -42.12
CA LYS A 118 -4.39 -3.66 -40.95
C LYS A 118 -3.45 -4.85 -40.81
N ILE A 119 -3.05 -5.46 -41.93
CA ILE A 119 -2.16 -6.63 -41.93
C ILE A 119 -0.72 -6.21 -41.59
N GLU A 120 -0.21 -5.15 -42.22
CA GLU A 120 1.15 -4.62 -41.95
C GLU A 120 1.28 -4.14 -40.50
N GLY A 121 0.25 -3.49 -39.96
CA GLY A 121 0.22 -3.04 -38.59
C GLY A 121 0.12 -4.18 -37.57
N ALA A 122 -0.58 -5.27 -37.90
CA ALA A 122 -0.63 -6.47 -37.08
C ALA A 122 0.71 -7.23 -37.07
N LEU A 123 1.42 -7.28 -38.21
CA LEU A 123 2.76 -7.84 -38.30
C LEU A 123 3.79 -6.98 -37.55
N SER A 124 3.72 -5.65 -37.66
CA SER A 124 4.59 -4.74 -36.90
C SER A 124 4.34 -4.85 -35.40
N HIS A 125 3.08 -5.06 -34.99
CA HIS A 125 2.75 -5.35 -33.60
C HIS A 125 3.35 -6.69 -33.13
N LEU A 126 3.25 -7.75 -33.93
CA LEU A 126 3.87 -9.05 -33.62
C LEU A 126 5.39 -8.93 -33.54
N GLN A 127 6.02 -8.17 -34.44
CA GLN A 127 7.46 -7.90 -34.39
C GLN A 127 7.85 -7.13 -33.12
N ALA A 128 7.06 -6.13 -32.71
CA ALA A 128 7.26 -5.42 -31.45
C ALA A 128 7.13 -6.37 -30.25
N ILE A 129 6.14 -7.28 -30.25
CA ILE A 129 6.03 -8.35 -29.26
C ILE A 129 7.32 -9.17 -29.25
N ILE A 130 7.77 -9.68 -30.40
CA ILE A 130 8.98 -10.51 -30.48
C ILE A 130 10.22 -9.77 -29.96
N GLN A 131 10.40 -8.49 -30.33
CA GLN A 131 11.50 -7.66 -29.83
C GLN A 131 11.46 -7.45 -28.31
N CYS A 132 10.27 -7.40 -27.73
CA CYS A 132 10.09 -7.29 -26.27
C CYS A 132 10.12 -8.66 -25.56
N SER A 133 9.78 -9.76 -26.26
CA SER A 133 9.60 -11.12 -25.70
C SER A 133 10.83 -12.00 -25.80
N ALA A 134 11.69 -11.78 -26.81
CA ALA A 134 12.97 -12.51 -26.99
C ALA A 134 14.02 -12.18 -25.91
N LEU A 135 13.66 -11.28 -25.00
CA LEU A 135 14.47 -10.82 -23.89
C LEU A 135 13.72 -11.32 -22.66
N ASP A 136 14.06 -12.51 -22.19
CA ASP A 136 13.49 -13.11 -20.99
C ASP A 136 13.74 -12.10 -19.85
N LEU A 137 12.69 -11.34 -19.51
CA LEU A 137 12.68 -10.47 -18.34
C LEU A 137 12.70 -11.39 -17.12
N GLU A 138 13.87 -11.90 -16.77
CA GLU A 138 14.18 -12.32 -15.41
C GLU A 138 13.87 -11.16 -14.46
N GLU A 139 13.54 -11.46 -13.20
CA GLU A 139 12.99 -10.50 -12.22
C GLU A 139 13.85 -9.24 -12.02
N ASP A 140 15.11 -9.25 -12.47
CA ASP A 140 16.10 -8.18 -12.29
C ASP A 140 16.41 -7.34 -13.54
N VAL A 141 15.86 -7.64 -14.72
CA VAL A 141 16.19 -6.87 -15.95
C VAL A 141 15.30 -5.64 -16.07
N SER A 142 15.90 -4.45 -15.97
CA SER A 142 15.18 -3.19 -16.17
C SER A 142 14.71 -3.10 -17.62
N PRO A 143 13.47 -2.64 -17.90
CA PRO A 143 13.04 -2.35 -19.26
C PRO A 143 13.93 -1.34 -20.00
N MET A 144 14.72 -0.54 -19.29
CA MET A 144 15.71 0.37 -19.91
C MET A 144 16.94 -0.34 -20.47
N ASP A 145 17.23 -1.57 -20.05
CA ASP A 145 18.38 -2.34 -20.56
C ASP A 145 18.09 -2.96 -21.93
N LEU A 146 16.88 -2.71 -22.48
CA LEU A 146 16.42 -3.26 -23.75
C LEU A 146 16.70 -2.29 -24.90
N ASP A 147 17.67 -2.64 -25.74
CA ASP A 147 18.06 -1.93 -26.97
C ASP A 147 16.88 -1.49 -27.88
N PRO A 148 15.80 -2.29 -28.08
CA PRO A 148 14.62 -1.84 -28.83
C PRO A 148 13.85 -0.67 -28.19
N ILE A 149 13.75 -0.64 -26.86
CA ILE A 149 13.00 0.40 -26.14
C ILE A 149 13.78 1.71 -26.18
N GLN A 150 15.09 1.67 -25.94
CA GLN A 150 15.94 2.86 -26.00
C GLN A 150 15.90 3.50 -27.40
N ARG A 151 16.00 2.69 -28.47
CA ARG A 151 15.86 3.18 -29.85
C ARG A 151 14.53 3.86 -30.11
N ALA A 152 13.42 3.28 -29.63
CA ALA A 152 12.10 3.85 -29.79
C ALA A 152 11.98 5.20 -29.06
N MET A 153 12.50 5.29 -27.83
CA MET A 153 12.54 6.54 -27.05
C MET A 153 13.29 7.65 -27.79
N ASP A 154 14.49 7.36 -28.30
CA ASP A 154 15.35 8.33 -28.98
C ASP A 154 14.69 8.90 -30.25
N ARG A 155 14.03 8.04 -31.03
CA ARG A 155 13.36 8.43 -32.28
C ARG A 155 12.05 9.19 -32.05
N HIS A 156 11.31 8.89 -30.98
CA HIS A 156 10.13 9.67 -30.60
C HIS A 156 10.46 11.12 -30.21
N GLY A 157 11.66 11.37 -29.67
CA GLY A 157 12.15 12.69 -29.29
C GLY A 157 12.91 13.45 -30.38
N SER A 158 13.17 12.83 -31.53
CA SER A 158 14.05 13.38 -32.55
C SER A 158 13.31 14.21 -33.60
N THR A 159 13.85 15.40 -33.91
CA THR A 159 13.45 16.20 -35.07
C THR A 159 14.21 15.79 -36.35
N THR A 160 15.29 15.02 -36.21
CA THR A 160 16.19 14.62 -37.31
C THR A 160 15.90 13.22 -37.83
N ASN A 161 15.43 12.31 -36.97
CA ASN A 161 15.00 10.95 -37.33
C ASN A 161 13.52 10.77 -36.96
N PRO A 162 12.61 10.72 -37.94
CA PRO A 162 11.19 10.57 -37.65
C PRO A 162 10.91 9.19 -37.06
N CYS A 163 10.12 9.16 -35.98
CA CYS A 163 9.55 7.94 -35.39
C CYS A 163 8.90 7.04 -36.46
N GLU A 164 9.36 5.79 -36.52
CA GLU A 164 8.84 4.73 -37.39
C GLU A 164 7.58 4.09 -36.78
N ASP A 165 6.81 3.35 -37.59
CA ASP A 165 5.62 2.65 -37.09
C ASP A 165 5.98 1.61 -36.01
N ILE A 166 7.09 0.89 -36.22
CA ILE A 166 7.59 -0.10 -35.27
C ILE A 166 7.93 0.51 -33.90
N ASP A 167 8.50 1.71 -33.85
CA ASP A 167 8.83 2.40 -32.59
C ASP A 167 7.56 2.64 -31.76
N ARG A 168 6.45 3.02 -32.41
CA ARG A 168 5.15 3.20 -31.74
C ARG A 168 4.57 1.89 -31.26
N LYS A 169 4.65 0.84 -32.07
CA LYS A 169 4.15 -0.50 -31.70
C LYS A 169 4.95 -1.06 -30.52
N VAL A 170 6.28 -0.82 -30.44
CA VAL A 170 7.11 -1.16 -29.28
C VAL A 170 6.60 -0.44 -28.03
N MET A 171 6.43 0.88 -28.07
CA MET A 171 5.93 1.64 -26.92
C MET A 171 4.51 1.23 -26.50
N TYR A 172 3.66 0.89 -27.47
CA TYR A 172 2.33 0.35 -27.20
C TYR A 172 2.39 -1.01 -26.51
N VAL A 173 3.23 -1.93 -26.99
CA VAL A 173 3.44 -3.26 -26.37
C VAL A 173 3.94 -3.12 -24.93
N VAL A 174 4.92 -2.25 -24.67
CA VAL A 174 5.41 -1.97 -23.32
C VAL A 174 4.27 -1.46 -22.42
N ALA A 175 3.45 -0.53 -22.92
CA ALA A 175 2.29 -0.02 -22.16
C ALA A 175 1.22 -1.10 -21.91
N THR A 176 0.95 -1.99 -22.88
CA THR A 176 -0.01 -3.09 -22.73
C THR A 176 0.49 -4.20 -21.81
N ASP A 177 1.78 -4.46 -21.79
CA ASP A 177 2.39 -5.44 -20.90
C ASP A 177 2.33 -4.94 -19.47
N MET A 178 2.73 -3.70 -19.24
CA MET A 178 2.70 -3.08 -17.91
C MET A 178 1.29 -2.88 -17.37
N ILE A 179 0.29 -2.56 -18.22
CA ILE A 179 -1.11 -2.49 -17.75
C ILE A 179 -1.64 -3.88 -17.39
N SER A 180 -1.28 -4.92 -18.14
CA SER A 180 -1.67 -6.29 -17.82
C SER A 180 -1.02 -6.78 -16.53
N TYR A 181 0.28 -6.55 -16.36
CA TYR A 181 1.02 -6.79 -15.13
C TYR A 181 0.40 -6.05 -13.92
N ASN A 182 0.22 -4.73 -14.03
CA ASN A 182 -0.38 -3.92 -12.96
C ASN A 182 -1.81 -4.35 -12.64
N ARG A 183 -2.61 -4.80 -13.62
CA ARG A 183 -3.94 -5.38 -13.34
C ARG A 183 -3.84 -6.66 -12.52
N GLY A 184 -2.83 -7.49 -12.79
CA GLY A 184 -2.52 -8.65 -11.98
C GLY A 184 -2.19 -8.28 -10.53
N VAL A 185 -1.24 -7.37 -10.35
CA VAL A 185 -0.85 -6.80 -9.04
C VAL A 185 -2.08 -6.24 -8.32
N SER A 186 -2.85 -5.38 -8.99
CA SER A 186 -4.04 -4.72 -8.44
C SER A 186 -5.08 -5.75 -7.96
N LEU A 187 -5.30 -6.81 -8.75
CA LEU A 187 -6.26 -7.87 -8.43
C LEU A 187 -5.83 -8.66 -7.18
N ALA A 188 -4.56 -9.07 -7.12
CA ALA A 188 -4.02 -9.82 -6.00
C ALA A 188 -3.99 -8.99 -4.70
N VAL A 189 -3.58 -7.72 -4.77
CA VAL A 189 -3.61 -6.79 -3.62
C VAL A 189 -5.06 -6.56 -3.17
N HIS A 190 -5.98 -6.42 -4.12
CA HIS A 190 -7.40 -6.28 -3.82
C HIS A 190 -7.96 -7.52 -3.10
N ASP A 191 -7.61 -8.73 -3.53
CA ASP A 191 -8.01 -9.97 -2.87
C ASP A 191 -7.46 -10.04 -1.45
N SER A 192 -6.17 -9.76 -1.27
CA SER A 192 -5.51 -9.69 0.04
C SER A 192 -6.27 -8.75 0.99
N ARG A 193 -6.59 -7.53 0.53
CA ARG A 193 -7.41 -6.56 1.27
C ARG A 193 -8.81 -7.09 1.57
N ASN A 194 -9.46 -7.66 0.57
CA ASN A 194 -10.86 -8.08 0.66
C ASN A 194 -11.02 -9.18 1.69
N PHE A 195 -10.15 -10.19 1.67
CA PHE A 195 -10.19 -11.29 2.63
C PHE A 195 -9.76 -10.86 4.03
N ALA A 196 -8.72 -10.04 4.18
CA ALA A 196 -8.41 -9.42 5.47
C ALA A 196 -9.61 -8.62 6.01
N LYS A 197 -10.37 -7.93 5.14
CA LYS A 197 -11.64 -7.27 5.52
C LYS A 197 -12.73 -8.27 5.91
N GLN A 198 -12.94 -9.35 5.15
CA GLN A 198 -13.96 -10.37 5.47
C GLN A 198 -13.66 -11.05 6.80
N ILE A 199 -12.41 -11.42 7.06
CA ILE A 199 -11.97 -11.98 8.35
C ILE A 199 -12.23 -10.95 9.46
N CYS A 200 -11.88 -9.68 9.27
CA CYS A 200 -12.23 -8.63 10.24
C CYS A 200 -13.76 -8.46 10.44
N LEU A 201 -14.59 -8.95 9.53
CA LEU A 201 -16.05 -8.96 9.61
C LEU A 201 -16.61 -10.26 10.22
N SER A 202 -15.77 -11.19 10.70
CA SER A 202 -16.22 -12.36 11.46
C SER A 202 -17.23 -11.97 12.54
N PRO A 203 -18.24 -12.84 12.76
CA PRO A 203 -19.42 -12.50 13.55
C PRO A 203 -19.04 -12.10 14.98
N ARG A 204 -19.76 -11.10 15.50
CA ARG A 204 -19.58 -10.62 16.89
C ARG A 204 -20.34 -11.48 17.88
N HIS A 205 -21.48 -12.00 17.46
CA HIS A 205 -22.34 -12.88 18.23
C HIS A 205 -22.35 -14.28 17.59
N ILE A 206 -22.44 -15.33 18.40
CA ILE A 206 -22.36 -16.73 17.95
C ILE A 206 -23.44 -17.11 16.92
N ASP A 207 -24.59 -16.43 17.00
CA ASP A 207 -25.74 -16.65 16.10
C ASP A 207 -25.77 -15.71 14.89
N MET A 208 -24.78 -14.83 14.74
CA MET A 208 -24.65 -14.03 13.51
C MET A 208 -24.02 -14.84 12.39
N GLU A 209 -24.49 -14.63 11.18
CA GLU A 209 -23.98 -15.33 10.00
C GLU A 209 -22.50 -15.01 9.74
N ARG A 210 -21.76 -16.07 9.43
CA ARG A 210 -20.40 -16.00 8.90
C ARG A 210 -20.41 -15.33 7.51
N PRO A 211 -19.44 -14.46 7.18
CA PRO A 211 -19.38 -13.85 5.85
C PRO A 211 -19.31 -14.90 4.73
N LYS A 212 -20.24 -14.80 3.75
CA LYS A 212 -20.35 -15.76 2.62
C LYS A 212 -19.03 -16.05 1.91
N LYS A 213 -18.21 -15.01 1.71
CA LYS A 213 -16.90 -15.17 1.07
C LYS A 213 -15.94 -16.07 1.83
N LEU A 214 -16.01 -16.13 3.16
CA LEU A 214 -15.17 -17.03 3.95
C LEU A 214 -15.71 -18.47 3.91
N ILE A 215 -17.03 -18.63 3.82
CA ILE A 215 -17.69 -19.94 3.63
C ILE A 215 -17.29 -20.54 2.28
N GLU A 216 -17.27 -19.73 1.23
CA GLU A 216 -17.03 -20.15 -0.16
C GLU A 216 -15.53 -20.29 -0.52
N LEU A 217 -14.60 -20.22 0.43
CA LEU A 217 -13.17 -20.43 0.15
C LEU A 217 -12.91 -21.86 -0.40
N PRO A 218 -11.98 -22.03 -1.36
CA PRO A 218 -11.17 -20.98 -2.01
C PRO A 218 -11.89 -20.28 -3.18
N THR A 219 -13.04 -20.77 -3.65
CA THR A 219 -13.71 -20.33 -4.88
C THR A 219 -14.16 -18.85 -4.89
N SER A 220 -14.31 -18.25 -3.71
CA SER A 220 -14.62 -16.83 -3.53
C SER A 220 -13.45 -15.89 -3.84
N LEU A 221 -12.21 -16.39 -3.92
CA LEU A 221 -11.04 -15.65 -4.37
C LEU A 221 -11.18 -15.32 -5.86
N PHE A 222 -10.87 -14.08 -6.26
CA PHE A 222 -10.87 -13.71 -7.68
C PHE A 222 -9.66 -14.33 -8.39
N ILE A 223 -8.50 -14.40 -7.72
CA ILE A 223 -7.30 -15.04 -8.26
C ILE A 223 -7.50 -16.55 -8.47
N GLU A 224 -8.24 -17.23 -7.58
CA GLU A 224 -8.58 -18.66 -7.75
C GLU A 224 -9.41 -18.89 -9.02
N ARG A 225 -10.50 -18.12 -9.18
CA ARG A 225 -11.35 -18.24 -10.37
C ARG A 225 -10.61 -17.92 -11.66
N LEU A 226 -9.62 -17.03 -11.61
CA LEU A 226 -8.79 -16.71 -12.76
C LEU A 226 -7.86 -17.87 -13.11
N ILE A 227 -7.18 -18.47 -12.13
CA ILE A 227 -6.26 -19.59 -12.39
C ILE A 227 -7.02 -20.82 -12.85
N SER A 228 -8.13 -21.20 -12.20
CA SER A 228 -8.95 -22.35 -12.63
C SER A 228 -9.48 -22.19 -14.06
N ARG A 229 -9.87 -20.98 -14.45
CA ARG A 229 -10.28 -20.69 -15.83
C ARG A 229 -9.11 -20.89 -16.79
N THR A 230 -7.92 -20.43 -16.42
CA THR A 230 -6.73 -20.54 -17.25
C THR A 230 -6.31 -22.00 -17.42
N GLU A 231 -6.32 -22.77 -16.34
CA GLU A 231 -6.07 -24.21 -16.35
C GLU A 231 -7.05 -24.93 -17.29
N SER A 232 -8.35 -24.60 -17.19
CA SER A 232 -9.37 -25.13 -18.09
C SER A 232 -9.16 -24.73 -19.55
N GLU A 233 -8.78 -23.47 -19.83
CA GLU A 233 -8.47 -22.98 -21.18
C GLU A 233 -7.26 -23.73 -21.78
N MET A 234 -6.31 -24.14 -20.95
CA MET A 234 -5.10 -24.86 -21.35
C MET A 234 -5.27 -26.39 -21.36
N GLY A 235 -6.43 -26.91 -20.95
CA GLY A 235 -6.63 -28.35 -20.77
C GLY A 235 -5.70 -28.96 -19.71
N ILE A 236 -5.31 -28.18 -18.70
CA ILE A 236 -4.65 -28.69 -17.50
C ILE A 236 -5.75 -29.32 -16.64
N HIS A 237 -5.89 -30.64 -16.73
CA HIS A 237 -6.76 -31.40 -15.83
C HIS A 237 -5.96 -31.79 -14.59
N GLU A 238 -6.09 -31.02 -13.51
CA GLU A 238 -5.68 -31.50 -12.20
C GLU A 238 -6.67 -32.56 -11.70
N SER A 239 -6.17 -33.73 -11.35
CA SER A 239 -6.87 -34.61 -10.42
C SER A 239 -6.96 -33.87 -9.09
N THR A 240 -8.17 -33.67 -8.56
CA THR A 240 -8.45 -33.01 -7.28
C THR A 240 -7.97 -33.78 -6.05
N VAL A 241 -6.90 -34.56 -6.18
CA VAL A 241 -6.28 -35.33 -5.12
C VAL A 241 -5.04 -34.55 -4.72
N ASP A 242 -5.02 -34.01 -3.51
CA ASP A 242 -3.78 -33.49 -2.90
C ASP A 242 -2.70 -34.56 -3.11
N GLU A 243 -1.60 -34.22 -3.79
CA GLU A 243 -0.51 -35.17 -4.12
C GLU A 243 0.11 -35.83 -2.88
N ASN A 244 -0.24 -35.34 -1.68
CA ASN A 244 0.19 -35.85 -0.37
C ASN A 244 -0.87 -36.69 0.37
N GLY A 245 -2.09 -36.84 -0.14
CA GLY A 245 -3.17 -37.57 0.56
C GLY A 245 -3.59 -36.97 1.90
N GLU A 246 -3.29 -35.69 2.14
CA GLU A 246 -3.68 -34.99 3.37
C GLU A 246 -5.18 -34.66 3.35
N GLU A 247 -5.90 -34.98 4.42
CA GLU A 247 -7.29 -34.57 4.58
C GLU A 247 -7.38 -33.04 4.59
N VAL A 248 -8.30 -32.49 3.79
CA VAL A 248 -8.63 -31.05 3.86
C VAL A 248 -9.03 -30.75 5.31
N PRO A 249 -8.36 -29.80 6.00
CA PRO A 249 -8.69 -29.49 7.37
C PRO A 249 -10.16 -29.12 7.50
N HIS A 250 -10.89 -29.80 8.39
CA HIS A 250 -12.28 -29.48 8.64
C HIS A 250 -12.38 -28.16 9.42
N PHE A 251 -12.68 -27.07 8.74
CA PHE A 251 -12.89 -25.77 9.39
C PHE A 251 -14.31 -25.68 10.00
N SER A 252 -14.40 -25.14 11.22
CA SER A 252 -15.67 -25.01 11.95
C SER A 252 -16.66 -24.10 11.22
N GLU A 253 -17.94 -24.49 11.20
CA GLU A 253 -19.03 -23.63 10.73
C GLU A 253 -19.25 -22.39 11.63
N LYS A 254 -18.87 -22.51 12.91
CA LYS A 254 -18.92 -21.43 13.91
C LYS A 254 -17.52 -21.14 14.45
N PRO A 255 -16.71 -20.33 13.75
CA PRO A 255 -15.35 -20.03 14.17
C PRO A 255 -15.30 -19.38 15.55
N GLY A 256 -14.33 -19.77 16.37
CA GLY A 256 -14.08 -19.24 17.72
C GLY A 256 -14.84 -19.96 18.84
N VAL A 257 -15.88 -20.75 18.53
CA VAL A 257 -16.68 -21.46 19.54
C VAL A 257 -15.86 -22.53 20.25
N ALA A 258 -15.08 -23.31 19.49
CA ALA A 258 -14.24 -24.38 20.04
C ALA A 258 -13.15 -23.82 20.95
N SER A 259 -12.40 -22.80 20.49
CA SER A 259 -11.41 -22.11 21.33
C SER A 259 -12.04 -21.51 22.59
N MET A 260 -13.19 -20.84 22.48
CA MET A 260 -13.82 -20.21 23.64
C MET A 260 -14.29 -21.24 24.68
N ASN A 261 -14.92 -22.34 24.25
CA ASN A 261 -15.33 -23.40 25.17
C ASN A 261 -14.12 -24.04 25.85
N ARG A 262 -13.06 -24.33 25.10
CA ARG A 262 -11.81 -24.86 25.65
C ARG A 262 -11.22 -23.93 26.72
N ILE A 263 -11.17 -22.63 26.45
CA ILE A 263 -10.66 -21.63 27.42
C ILE A 263 -11.50 -21.65 28.70
N LEU A 264 -12.83 -21.59 28.59
CA LEU A 264 -13.72 -21.60 29.76
C LEU A 264 -13.63 -22.91 30.56
N ASP A 265 -13.51 -24.06 29.86
CA ASP A 265 -13.31 -25.37 30.48
C ASP A 265 -11.96 -25.44 31.21
N GLU A 266 -10.89 -24.86 30.64
CA GLU A 266 -9.59 -24.75 31.30
C GLU A 266 -9.63 -23.85 32.53
N VAL A 267 -10.34 -22.71 32.48
CA VAL A 267 -10.54 -21.86 33.68
C VAL A 267 -11.28 -22.65 34.77
N LYS A 268 -12.36 -23.35 34.41
CA LYS A 268 -13.13 -24.16 35.35
C LYS A 268 -12.31 -25.30 35.96
N THR A 269 -11.54 -26.02 35.15
CA THR A 269 -10.86 -27.25 35.59
C THR A 269 -9.47 -27.00 36.18
N LYS A 270 -8.71 -26.02 35.69
CA LYS A 270 -7.34 -25.74 36.14
C LYS A 270 -7.28 -24.68 37.24
N LEU A 271 -8.18 -23.69 37.20
CA LEU A 271 -8.21 -22.59 38.19
C LEU A 271 -9.32 -22.74 39.23
N ASP A 272 -10.19 -23.75 39.07
CA ASP A 272 -11.28 -24.08 40.00
C ASP A 272 -12.27 -22.92 40.22
N TRP A 273 -12.56 -22.16 39.15
CA TRP A 273 -13.53 -21.07 39.20
C TRP A 273 -14.98 -21.59 39.27
N PRO A 274 -15.84 -21.00 40.12
CA PRO A 274 -17.23 -21.42 40.25
C PRO A 274 -18.06 -21.06 39.00
N ASP A 275 -19.15 -21.80 38.77
CA ASP A 275 -19.99 -21.66 37.56
C ASP A 275 -20.47 -20.22 37.31
N LYS A 276 -20.87 -19.49 38.36
CA LYS A 276 -21.25 -18.08 38.25
C LYS A 276 -20.13 -17.17 37.74
N ALA A 277 -18.89 -17.43 38.16
CA ALA A 277 -17.72 -16.67 37.71
C ALA A 277 -17.40 -16.98 36.23
N ILE A 278 -17.54 -18.25 35.82
CA ILE A 278 -17.40 -18.67 34.43
C ILE A 278 -18.46 -18.00 33.54
N GLU A 279 -19.71 -17.92 34.00
CA GLU A 279 -20.79 -17.24 33.27
C GLU A 279 -20.50 -15.74 33.11
N PHE A 280 -20.05 -15.07 34.17
CA PHE A 280 -19.62 -13.67 34.12
C PHE A 280 -18.45 -13.47 33.14
N LEU A 281 -17.41 -14.29 33.22
CA LEU A 281 -16.25 -14.22 32.33
C LEU A 281 -16.66 -14.42 30.87
N ARG A 282 -17.53 -15.39 30.60
CA ARG A 282 -18.10 -15.63 29.27
C ARG A 282 -18.82 -14.40 28.75
N ALA A 283 -19.69 -13.78 29.55
CA ALA A 283 -20.40 -12.55 29.17
C ALA A 283 -19.43 -11.42 28.83
N SER A 284 -18.40 -11.20 29.65
CA SER A 284 -17.36 -10.19 29.38
C SER A 284 -16.55 -10.49 28.10
N ILE A 285 -16.16 -11.75 27.86
CA ILE A 285 -15.46 -12.19 26.63
C ILE A 285 -16.28 -11.84 25.39
N PHE A 286 -17.59 -12.09 25.41
CA PHE A 286 -18.48 -11.71 24.31
C PHE A 286 -18.60 -10.20 24.16
N ALA A 287 -18.98 -9.49 25.23
CA ALA A 287 -19.20 -8.05 25.23
C ALA A 287 -17.97 -7.25 24.79
N ARG A 288 -16.77 -7.69 25.17
CA ARG A 288 -15.51 -7.02 24.82
C ARG A 288 -14.91 -7.49 23.49
N GLY A 289 -15.60 -8.39 22.79
CA GLY A 289 -15.25 -8.83 21.43
C GLY A 289 -14.07 -9.80 21.36
N ALA A 290 -13.80 -10.54 22.43
CA ALA A 290 -12.78 -11.59 22.46
C ALA A 290 -13.23 -12.82 21.66
N PHE A 291 -14.52 -13.19 21.73
CA PHE A 291 -15.08 -14.25 20.87
C PHE A 291 -14.79 -13.99 19.39
N LYS A 292 -15.06 -12.76 18.94
CA LYS A 292 -14.73 -12.33 17.58
C LYS A 292 -13.23 -12.38 17.28
N ALA A 293 -12.38 -12.04 18.25
CA ALA A 293 -10.94 -12.11 18.06
C ALA A 293 -10.47 -13.56 17.85
N LEU A 294 -11.00 -14.52 18.61
CA LEU A 294 -10.75 -15.95 18.42
C LEU A 294 -11.25 -16.44 17.06
N ALA A 295 -12.47 -16.04 16.67
CA ALA A 295 -13.02 -16.34 15.34
C ALA A 295 -12.12 -15.81 14.21
N ILE A 296 -11.50 -14.64 14.38
CA ILE A 296 -10.54 -14.07 13.42
C ILE A 296 -9.32 -14.98 13.26
N ILE A 297 -8.80 -15.57 14.33
CA ILE A 297 -7.65 -16.47 14.26
C ILE A 297 -7.98 -17.71 13.43
N GLU A 298 -9.10 -18.37 13.72
CA GLU A 298 -9.52 -19.57 12.99
C GLU A 298 -9.75 -19.27 11.50
N GLU A 299 -10.36 -18.13 11.19
CA GLU A 299 -10.59 -17.69 9.81
C GLU A 299 -9.29 -17.31 9.08
N LEU A 300 -8.32 -16.75 9.81
CA LEU A 300 -7.00 -16.46 9.29
C LEU A 300 -6.24 -17.76 8.96
N ARG A 301 -6.34 -18.79 9.81
CA ARG A 301 -5.77 -20.12 9.54
C ARG A 301 -6.40 -20.77 8.29
N ASN A 302 -7.73 -20.69 8.16
CA ASN A 302 -8.44 -21.18 6.97
C ASN A 302 -7.98 -20.45 5.69
N TYR A 303 -7.92 -19.12 5.74
CA TYR A 303 -7.42 -18.34 4.62
C TYR A 303 -5.97 -18.69 4.27
N ASN A 304 -5.09 -18.83 5.26
CA ASN A 304 -3.69 -19.21 5.06
C ASN A 304 -3.56 -20.56 4.36
N TYR A 305 -4.30 -21.58 4.81
CA TYR A 305 -4.27 -22.92 4.20
C TYR A 305 -4.52 -22.88 2.69
N HIS A 306 -5.56 -22.17 2.26
CA HIS A 306 -5.85 -22.03 0.83
C HIS A 306 -4.83 -21.16 0.10
N LEU A 307 -4.35 -20.09 0.73
CA LEU A 307 -3.42 -19.15 0.13
C LEU A 307 -2.05 -19.79 -0.18
N GLN A 308 -1.54 -20.67 0.70
CA GLN A 308 -0.26 -21.35 0.51
C GLN A 308 -0.20 -22.28 -0.71
N LYS A 309 -1.35 -22.80 -1.17
CA LYS A 309 -1.41 -23.71 -2.33
C LYS A 309 -1.38 -22.99 -3.69
N LEU A 310 -1.66 -21.68 -3.71
CA LEU A 310 -1.81 -20.94 -4.97
C LEU A 310 -0.48 -20.61 -5.67
N PRO A 311 0.61 -20.20 -4.98
CA PRO A 311 1.88 -19.90 -5.65
C PRO A 311 2.34 -20.99 -6.61
N ASP A 312 2.38 -22.26 -6.16
CA ASP A 312 2.84 -23.39 -6.96
C ASP A 312 1.95 -23.63 -8.18
N ARG A 313 0.63 -23.50 -8.03
CA ARG A 313 -0.32 -23.60 -9.14
C ARG A 313 -0.08 -22.51 -10.18
N PHE A 314 0.10 -21.27 -9.74
CA PHE A 314 0.42 -20.16 -10.63
C PHE A 314 1.77 -20.36 -11.34
N ASP A 315 2.80 -20.83 -10.63
CA ASP A 315 4.13 -21.10 -11.21
C ASP A 315 4.06 -22.17 -12.31
N ARG A 316 3.31 -23.26 -12.09
CA ARG A 316 3.09 -24.31 -13.11
C ARG A 316 2.41 -23.77 -14.35
N VAL A 317 1.31 -23.04 -14.18
CA VAL A 317 0.55 -22.45 -15.30
C VAL A 317 1.39 -21.42 -16.05
N LEU A 318 2.12 -20.56 -15.34
CA LEU A 318 3.02 -19.57 -15.93
C LEU A 318 4.13 -20.22 -16.75
N LYS A 319 4.76 -21.28 -16.24
CA LYS A 319 5.80 -22.02 -16.96
C LYS A 319 5.25 -22.58 -18.27
N ARG A 320 4.10 -23.25 -18.22
CA ARG A 320 3.48 -23.82 -19.43
C ARG A 320 3.04 -22.74 -20.42
N LEU A 321 2.47 -21.63 -19.97
CA LEU A 321 2.11 -20.50 -20.85
C LEU A 321 3.33 -19.88 -21.52
N ARG A 322 4.47 -19.78 -20.82
CA ARG A 322 5.74 -19.33 -21.40
C ARG A 322 6.19 -20.27 -22.51
N GLU A 323 6.21 -21.57 -22.26
CA GLU A 323 6.59 -22.59 -23.25
C GLU A 323 5.67 -22.53 -24.50
N GLU A 324 4.36 -22.49 -24.30
CA GLU A 324 3.38 -22.37 -25.40
C GLU A 324 3.50 -21.05 -26.18
N HIS A 325 3.87 -19.96 -25.51
CA HIS A 325 4.12 -18.66 -26.14
C HIS A 325 5.42 -18.66 -26.96
N SER A 326 6.52 -19.19 -26.41
CA SER A 326 7.79 -19.33 -27.12
C SER A 326 7.67 -20.23 -28.35
N ASN A 327 6.89 -21.32 -28.26
CA ASN A 327 6.59 -22.19 -29.40
C ASN A 327 5.78 -21.46 -30.49
N LEU A 328 4.80 -20.64 -30.09
CA LEU A 328 4.03 -19.81 -31.02
C LEU A 328 4.94 -18.83 -31.77
N ILE A 329 5.83 -18.13 -31.06
CA ILE A 329 6.77 -17.18 -31.66
C ILE A 329 7.75 -17.89 -32.60
N SER A 330 8.39 -18.97 -32.15
CA SER A 330 9.40 -19.70 -32.95
C SER A 330 8.81 -20.23 -34.26
N THR A 331 7.63 -20.85 -34.20
CA THR A 331 6.89 -21.34 -35.38
C THR A 331 6.55 -20.19 -36.35
N SER A 332 6.35 -18.98 -35.82
CA SER A 332 5.99 -17.81 -36.61
C SER A 332 7.19 -17.21 -37.34
N ILE A 333 8.37 -17.23 -36.72
CA ILE A 333 9.63 -16.76 -37.32
C ILE A 333 10.09 -17.70 -38.44
N GLU A 334 9.96 -19.01 -38.25
CA GLU A 334 10.42 -20.01 -39.23
C GLU A 334 9.60 -20.06 -40.51
N ARG A 335 8.30 -19.75 -40.46
CA ARG A 335 7.40 -19.98 -41.59
C ARG A 335 7.45 -18.92 -42.68
N ASN A 336 7.85 -17.67 -42.40
CA ASN A 336 8.00 -16.52 -43.32
C ASN A 336 6.90 -16.27 -44.40
N ASP A 337 5.84 -17.08 -44.45
CA ASP A 337 4.83 -17.15 -45.50
C ASP A 337 3.50 -17.53 -44.85
N PHE A 338 2.69 -16.53 -44.52
CA PHE A 338 1.38 -16.72 -43.91
C PHE A 338 0.28 -16.61 -44.98
N PRO A 339 -0.72 -17.50 -45.01
CA PRO A 339 -1.96 -17.27 -45.74
C PRO A 339 -2.63 -15.96 -45.27
N MET A 340 -3.23 -15.18 -46.17
CA MET A 340 -3.84 -13.86 -45.88
C MET A 340 -4.77 -13.88 -44.64
N ASP A 341 -5.56 -14.94 -44.45
CA ASP A 341 -6.50 -15.06 -43.33
C ASP A 341 -5.82 -15.39 -41.98
N SER A 342 -4.65 -16.04 -42.01
CA SER A 342 -3.87 -16.38 -40.81
C SER A 342 -3.04 -15.20 -40.29
N LYS A 343 -2.82 -14.15 -41.10
CA LYS A 343 -1.99 -12.98 -40.77
C LYS A 343 -2.59 -12.08 -39.68
N LEU A 344 -3.90 -12.12 -39.44
CA LEU A 344 -4.58 -11.34 -38.40
C LEU A 344 -4.84 -12.13 -37.11
N ILE A 345 -5.00 -13.45 -37.21
CA ILE A 345 -5.30 -14.33 -36.07
C ILE A 345 -4.08 -14.45 -35.17
N LEU A 346 -2.91 -14.71 -35.75
CA LEU A 346 -1.68 -14.96 -35.01
C LEU A 346 -1.23 -13.77 -34.13
N PRO A 347 -1.18 -12.51 -34.61
CA PRO A 347 -0.86 -11.36 -33.76
C PRO A 347 -1.87 -11.16 -32.62
N SER A 348 -3.16 -11.41 -32.87
CA SER A 348 -4.20 -11.33 -31.85
C SER A 348 -4.02 -12.40 -30.77
N GLU A 349 -3.70 -13.64 -31.15
CA GLU A 349 -3.42 -14.73 -30.22
C GLU A 349 -2.14 -14.48 -29.41
N ALA A 350 -1.07 -14.02 -30.06
CA ALA A 350 0.17 -13.65 -29.40
C ALA A 350 -0.06 -12.54 -28.36
N CYS A 351 -0.76 -11.47 -28.74
CA CYS A 351 -1.10 -10.37 -27.82
C CYS A 351 -1.97 -10.85 -26.65
N ALA A 352 -2.99 -11.69 -26.89
CA ALA A 352 -3.82 -12.24 -25.83
C ALA A 352 -3.02 -13.09 -24.84
N ARG A 353 -2.10 -13.92 -25.33
CA ARG A 353 -1.22 -14.75 -24.50
C ARG A 353 -0.22 -13.94 -23.68
N VAL A 354 0.45 -12.96 -24.29
CA VAL A 354 1.39 -12.08 -23.56
C VAL A 354 0.65 -11.32 -22.46
N ASN A 355 -0.50 -10.72 -22.77
CA ASN A 355 -1.30 -10.01 -21.75
C ASN A 355 -1.68 -10.93 -20.58
N LYS A 356 -2.10 -12.17 -20.88
CA LYS A 356 -2.43 -13.17 -19.85
C LYS A 356 -1.20 -13.53 -19.01
N LEU A 357 -0.06 -13.77 -19.65
CA LEU A 357 1.21 -14.09 -19.01
C LEU A 357 1.66 -12.96 -18.08
N GLN A 358 1.63 -11.71 -18.55
CA GLN A 358 1.98 -10.55 -17.72
C GLN A 358 1.00 -10.36 -16.56
N GLN A 359 -0.30 -10.57 -16.78
CA GLN A 359 -1.29 -10.52 -15.71
C GLN A 359 -1.02 -11.56 -14.62
N LEU A 360 -0.72 -12.81 -15.01
CA LEU A 360 -0.42 -13.87 -14.05
C LEU A 360 0.93 -13.63 -13.33
N ARG A 361 1.93 -13.07 -14.01
CA ARG A 361 3.19 -12.62 -13.40
C ARG A 361 2.96 -11.56 -12.32
N GLY A 362 2.12 -10.56 -12.60
CA GLY A 362 1.76 -9.55 -11.60
C GLY A 362 1.04 -10.15 -10.38
N ILE A 363 0.22 -11.19 -10.58
CA ILE A 363 -0.49 -11.87 -9.48
C ILE A 363 0.48 -12.65 -8.62
N ILE A 364 1.36 -13.46 -9.22
CA ILE A 364 2.20 -14.39 -8.44
C ILE A 364 3.18 -13.67 -7.51
N ASN A 365 3.74 -12.53 -7.93
CA ASN A 365 4.67 -11.75 -7.10
C ASN A 365 3.98 -11.25 -5.82
N VAL A 366 2.77 -10.70 -5.96
CA VAL A 366 1.96 -10.27 -4.81
C VAL A 366 1.50 -11.45 -3.97
N LEU A 367 1.15 -12.56 -4.62
CA LEU A 367 0.61 -13.75 -3.96
C LEU A 367 1.65 -14.42 -3.06
N LYS A 368 2.90 -14.59 -3.54
CA LYS A 368 4.02 -15.14 -2.75
C LYS A 368 4.25 -14.31 -1.49
N GLU A 369 4.27 -13.00 -1.65
CA GLU A 369 4.48 -12.08 -0.53
C GLU A 369 3.28 -12.06 0.44
N ASN A 370 2.04 -12.06 -0.07
CA ASN A 370 0.84 -12.18 0.77
C ASN A 370 0.83 -13.50 1.56
N ALA A 371 1.15 -14.63 0.90
CA ALA A 371 1.24 -15.93 1.56
C ALA A 371 2.25 -15.92 2.71
N ARG A 372 3.43 -15.33 2.49
CA ARG A 372 4.46 -15.16 3.52
C ARG A 372 3.95 -14.38 4.74
N TRP A 373 3.36 -13.21 4.54
CA TRP A 373 2.89 -12.35 5.64
C TRP A 373 1.67 -12.92 6.37
N ILE A 374 0.75 -13.56 5.66
CA ILE A 374 -0.39 -14.23 6.30
C ILE A 374 0.08 -15.43 7.12
N SER A 375 1.04 -16.21 6.62
CA SER A 375 1.65 -17.30 7.41
C SER A 375 2.36 -16.76 8.65
N LEU A 376 3.07 -15.63 8.56
CA LEU A 376 3.67 -15.00 9.74
C LEU A 376 2.62 -14.62 10.78
N LEU A 377 1.50 -14.02 10.37
CA LEU A 377 0.41 -13.66 11.31
C LEU A 377 -0.22 -14.90 11.95
N VAL A 378 -0.33 -16.02 11.23
CA VAL A 378 -0.77 -17.30 11.81
C VAL A 378 0.25 -17.83 12.81
N ASN A 379 1.53 -17.85 12.45
CA ASN A 379 2.60 -18.33 13.35
C ASN A 379 2.66 -17.51 14.64
N LEU A 380 2.51 -16.18 14.54
CA LEU A 380 2.38 -15.32 15.72
C LEU A 380 1.15 -15.65 16.55
N ALA A 381 0.03 -16.04 15.94
CA ALA A 381 -1.16 -16.45 16.67
C ALA A 381 -0.94 -17.75 17.47
N ASP A 382 -0.02 -18.59 17.00
CA ASP A 382 0.30 -19.89 17.61
C ASP A 382 1.43 -19.81 18.67
N GLN A 383 2.13 -18.67 18.78
CA GLN A 383 3.11 -18.43 19.84
C GLN A 383 2.42 -18.27 21.21
N ASN A 384 2.97 -18.92 22.23
CA ASN A 384 2.52 -18.76 23.61
C ASN A 384 2.77 -17.30 24.07
N GLY A 385 1.78 -16.68 24.71
CA GLY A 385 1.71 -15.24 25.00
C GLY A 385 2.78 -14.61 25.91
N ASN A 386 3.87 -15.33 26.21
CA ASN A 386 4.95 -14.90 27.10
C ASN A 386 6.07 -14.10 26.40
N GLU A 387 6.14 -14.11 25.06
CA GLU A 387 7.09 -13.26 24.33
C GLU A 387 6.52 -11.85 24.13
N GLU A 388 7.39 -10.83 24.22
CA GLU A 388 7.01 -9.44 24.01
C GLU A 388 6.51 -9.24 22.57
N PHE A 389 5.19 -9.09 22.42
CA PHE A 389 4.57 -8.95 21.10
C PHE A 389 4.96 -7.61 20.47
N GLN A 390 5.87 -7.66 19.50
CA GLN A 390 6.23 -6.50 18.69
C GLN A 390 5.22 -6.31 17.56
N ARG A 391 4.68 -5.10 17.43
CA ARG A 391 3.78 -4.78 16.31
C ARG A 391 4.53 -4.75 15.00
N ILE A 392 3.98 -5.46 14.00
CA ILE A 392 4.55 -5.60 12.66
C ILE A 392 4.03 -4.48 11.75
N PHE A 393 2.72 -4.26 11.78
CA PHE A 393 2.02 -3.35 10.87
C PHE A 393 1.34 -2.20 11.64
N ARG A 394 1.42 -0.99 11.08
CA ARG A 394 0.60 0.15 11.51
C ARG A 394 0.12 0.95 10.33
N ALA A 395 -1.16 1.31 10.32
CA ALA A 395 -1.71 2.15 9.26
C ALA A 395 -2.73 3.15 9.80
N GLY A 396 -2.53 4.42 9.43
CA GLY A 396 -3.50 5.49 9.69
C GLY A 396 -4.83 5.31 8.96
N ASP A 397 -5.86 6.06 9.36
CA ASP A 397 -7.20 5.98 8.75
C ASP A 397 -7.36 6.91 7.51
N ASP A 398 -6.37 7.74 7.20
CA ASP A 398 -6.45 8.84 6.21
C ASP A 398 -5.88 8.48 4.81
N ALA A 399 -6.30 7.34 4.24
CA ALA A 399 -5.91 6.95 2.86
C ALA A 399 -6.25 8.00 1.80
N THR A 400 -7.39 8.66 1.98
CA THR A 400 -7.93 9.63 1.03
C THR A 400 -7.17 10.96 0.96
N LYS A 401 -6.24 11.24 1.90
CA LYS A 401 -5.54 12.52 1.99
C LYS A 401 -4.06 12.48 1.62
N ASN A 402 -3.52 11.35 1.12
CA ASN A 402 -2.08 11.16 0.86
C ASN A 402 -1.18 11.45 2.10
N ASN A 403 -1.76 11.48 3.31
CA ASN A 403 -1.09 11.79 4.59
C ASN A 403 -1.14 10.60 5.57
N ALA A 404 -1.40 9.39 5.07
CA ALA A 404 -1.44 8.21 5.90
C ALA A 404 -0.01 7.70 6.14
N CYS A 405 0.41 7.66 7.41
CA CYS A 405 1.61 6.96 7.81
C CYS A 405 1.35 5.44 7.77
N LEU A 406 2.13 4.72 6.97
CA LEU A 406 2.22 3.27 7.01
C LEU A 406 3.52 2.87 7.71
N PHE A 407 3.42 1.92 8.61
CA PHE A 407 4.54 1.23 9.21
C PHE A 407 4.46 -0.22 8.75
N VAL A 408 5.46 -0.64 8.01
CA VAL A 408 5.63 -2.01 7.53
C VAL A 408 7.07 -2.45 7.87
N PRO A 409 7.32 -3.75 8.03
CA PRO A 409 8.67 -4.29 8.19
C PRO A 409 9.54 -4.00 6.96
N ARG A 410 10.86 -4.02 7.14
CA ARG A 410 11.83 -3.77 6.06
C ARG A 410 11.69 -4.80 4.94
N GLU A 411 11.37 -6.04 5.27
CA GLU A 411 11.26 -7.15 4.33
C GLU A 411 9.90 -7.20 3.60
N PHE A 412 9.07 -6.16 3.74
CA PHE A 412 7.72 -6.08 3.15
C PHE A 412 7.78 -5.52 1.72
N GLU A 413 7.73 -6.42 0.74
CA GLU A 413 8.03 -6.13 -0.67
C GLU A 413 6.81 -5.74 -1.52
N LEU A 414 5.58 -5.81 -0.98
CA LEU A 414 4.38 -5.47 -1.75
C LEU A 414 4.43 -4.05 -2.31
N GLY A 415 5.17 -3.15 -1.65
CA GLY A 415 5.36 -1.80 -2.15
C GLY A 415 6.28 -1.69 -3.33
N ASN A 416 7.46 -2.29 -3.23
CA ASN A 416 8.42 -2.39 -4.32
C ASN A 416 7.76 -2.99 -5.58
N ILE A 417 6.90 -4.01 -5.42
CA ILE A 417 6.15 -4.62 -6.52
C ILE A 417 5.22 -3.58 -7.21
N VAL A 418 4.49 -2.77 -6.44
CA VAL A 418 3.60 -1.73 -7.01
C VAL A 418 4.41 -0.59 -7.66
N SER A 419 5.53 -0.20 -7.04
CA SER A 419 6.43 0.87 -7.52
C SER A 419 7.21 0.49 -8.77
N SER A 420 7.51 -0.79 -8.99
CA SER A 420 8.20 -1.27 -10.20
C SER A 420 7.49 -0.81 -11.49
N VAL A 421 6.15 -0.83 -11.48
CA VAL A 421 5.30 -0.34 -12.57
C VAL A 421 5.46 1.17 -12.75
N ARG A 422 5.54 1.91 -11.65
CA ARG A 422 5.70 3.36 -11.65
C ARG A 422 7.03 3.77 -12.26
N LYS A 423 8.10 3.02 -12.00
CA LYS A 423 9.42 3.24 -12.58
C LYS A 423 9.37 3.25 -14.12
N VAL A 424 8.74 2.25 -14.72
CA VAL A 424 8.58 2.17 -16.19
C VAL A 424 7.73 3.33 -16.74
N LEU A 425 6.68 3.73 -16.03
CA LEU A 425 5.88 4.90 -16.39
C LEU A 425 6.72 6.18 -16.42
N ASP A 426 7.47 6.44 -15.34
CA ASP A 426 8.18 7.70 -15.13
C ASP A 426 9.48 7.80 -15.93
N GLU A 427 10.16 6.69 -16.20
CA GLU A 427 11.44 6.65 -16.93
C GLU A 427 11.24 6.50 -18.46
N VAL A 428 10.19 5.79 -18.90
CA VAL A 428 10.02 5.38 -20.31
C VAL A 428 8.76 5.97 -20.94
N LEU A 429 7.57 5.61 -20.44
CA LEU A 429 6.31 5.86 -21.15
C LEU A 429 5.90 7.35 -21.13
N LEU A 430 5.82 7.96 -19.94
CA LEU A 430 5.34 9.34 -19.77
C LEU A 430 6.30 10.37 -20.39
N PRO A 431 7.64 10.29 -20.20
CA PRO A 431 8.55 11.21 -20.87
C PRO A 431 8.44 11.17 -22.40
N THR A 432 8.39 9.96 -22.98
CA THR A 432 8.29 9.77 -24.44
C THR A 432 6.98 10.34 -24.99
N MET A 433 5.87 10.08 -24.30
CA MET A 433 4.57 10.67 -24.63
C MET A 433 4.62 12.20 -24.58
N HIS A 434 5.08 12.78 -23.47
CA HIS A 434 5.09 14.24 -23.28
C HIS A 434 6.00 14.96 -24.26
N ASN A 435 7.15 14.37 -24.60
CA ASN A 435 8.06 14.91 -25.62
C ASN A 435 7.39 14.91 -26.99
N THR A 436 6.77 13.81 -27.39
CA THR A 436 6.06 13.70 -28.68
C THR A 436 4.91 14.72 -28.76
N VAL A 437 4.09 14.82 -27.71
CA VAL A 437 2.97 15.79 -27.63
C VAL A 437 3.47 17.23 -27.78
N SER A 438 4.66 17.55 -27.26
CA SER A 438 5.20 18.91 -27.32
C SER A 438 5.66 19.32 -28.72
N LEU A 439 6.03 18.35 -29.57
CA LEU A 439 6.43 18.59 -30.96
C LEU A 439 5.22 18.73 -31.89
N GLU A 440 4.07 18.16 -31.50
CA GLU A 440 2.82 18.27 -32.23
C GLU A 440 2.15 19.64 -31.94
N SER A 441 2.22 20.58 -32.89
CA SER A 441 1.80 21.99 -32.71
C SER A 441 0.42 22.16 -32.01
N TRP A 442 0.42 22.72 -30.80
CA TRP A 442 -0.78 22.86 -29.97
C TRP A 442 -1.00 24.33 -29.54
N PRO A 443 -2.24 24.85 -29.40
CA PRO A 443 -3.55 24.18 -29.54
C PRO A 443 -3.83 23.66 -30.95
N PRO A 444 -4.74 22.68 -31.13
CA PRO A 444 -5.14 22.23 -32.45
C PRO A 444 -5.65 23.41 -33.25
N THR A 445 -5.24 23.53 -34.50
CA THR A 445 -5.85 24.50 -35.40
C THR A 445 -7.32 24.12 -35.58
N LYS A 446 -8.23 25.10 -35.62
CA LYS A 446 -9.67 24.85 -35.78
C LYS A 446 -9.93 23.95 -37.01
N GLY A 447 -10.65 22.84 -36.81
CA GLY A 447 -10.90 21.84 -37.87
C GLY A 447 -9.83 20.74 -38.02
N THR A 448 -8.82 20.69 -37.16
CA THR A 448 -7.82 19.60 -37.15
C THR A 448 -8.15 18.53 -36.12
N CYS A 449 -8.36 17.29 -36.55
CA CYS A 449 -8.30 16.12 -35.67
C CYS A 449 -6.85 15.70 -35.50
N ARG A 450 -6.30 15.80 -34.29
CA ARG A 450 -5.00 15.20 -33.96
C ARG A 450 -5.22 13.69 -33.80
N VAL A 451 -4.47 12.89 -34.55
CA VAL A 451 -4.67 11.43 -34.63
C VAL A 451 -4.41 10.73 -33.27
N ARG A 452 -3.56 11.31 -32.40
CA ARG A 452 -3.10 10.65 -31.16
C ARG A 452 -3.79 11.07 -29.87
N ILE A 453 -4.34 12.28 -29.80
CA ILE A 453 -5.13 12.77 -28.64
C ILE A 453 -6.47 13.26 -29.17
N VAL A 454 -7.53 12.53 -28.83
CA VAL A 454 -8.89 12.91 -29.19
C VAL A 454 -9.31 14.11 -28.33
N ALA A 455 -9.39 15.29 -28.96
CA ALA A 455 -9.86 16.54 -28.37
C ALA A 455 -10.97 17.10 -29.25
N PHE A 456 -12.09 17.50 -28.65
CA PHE A 456 -13.22 18.07 -29.38
C PHE A 456 -13.28 19.58 -29.20
N ASP A 457 -13.65 20.27 -30.28
CA ASP A 457 -13.96 21.69 -30.28
C ASP A 457 -15.37 21.90 -29.68
N GLU A 458 -15.53 22.88 -28.77
CA GLU A 458 -16.84 23.25 -28.21
C GLU A 458 -17.87 23.61 -29.30
N THR A 459 -17.42 23.99 -30.49
CA THR A 459 -18.27 24.36 -31.63
C THR A 459 -18.75 23.20 -32.50
N ARG A 460 -18.36 21.95 -32.22
CA ARG A 460 -18.76 20.75 -33.00
C ARG A 460 -19.35 19.64 -32.12
N PRO A 461 -20.47 19.91 -31.42
CA PRO A 461 -21.06 18.96 -30.45
C PRO A 461 -21.57 17.66 -31.08
N GLU A 462 -21.88 17.64 -32.38
CA GLU A 462 -22.29 16.40 -33.09
C GLU A 462 -21.22 15.29 -33.05
N GLU A 463 -19.92 15.62 -32.93
CA GLU A 463 -18.84 14.63 -32.82
C GLU A 463 -18.81 13.94 -31.44
N LEU A 464 -19.46 14.54 -30.42
CA LEU A 464 -19.56 13.98 -29.06
C LEU A 464 -20.62 12.87 -28.97
N GLU A 465 -21.69 12.94 -29.78
CA GLU A 465 -22.73 11.90 -29.81
C GLU A 465 -22.19 10.54 -30.28
N ILE A 466 -21.15 10.56 -31.13
CA ILE A 466 -20.50 9.35 -31.68
C ILE A 466 -19.72 8.60 -30.58
N VAL A 467 -19.17 9.31 -29.58
CA VAL A 467 -18.18 8.71 -28.65
C VAL A 467 -18.80 8.28 -27.31
N ARG A 468 -20.02 8.71 -26.95
CA ARG A 468 -20.73 8.36 -25.69
C ARG A 468 -19.88 8.45 -24.40
N LYS A 469 -18.76 9.17 -24.42
CA LYS A 469 -17.84 9.31 -23.27
C LYS A 469 -18.06 10.66 -22.60
N LYS A 470 -18.00 10.68 -21.27
CA LYS A 470 -17.97 11.93 -20.50
C LYS A 470 -16.68 12.68 -20.83
N VAL A 471 -16.83 13.89 -21.34
CA VAL A 471 -15.73 14.83 -21.60
C VAL A 471 -15.83 16.03 -20.65
N LYS A 472 -14.70 16.67 -20.37
CA LYS A 472 -14.60 17.86 -19.52
C LYS A 472 -13.85 18.97 -20.26
N PRO A 473 -14.26 20.24 -20.10
CA PRO A 473 -13.59 21.37 -20.73
C PRO A 473 -12.27 21.69 -20.01
N CYS A 474 -11.24 21.96 -20.80
CA CYS A 474 -10.00 22.53 -20.30
C CYS A 474 -10.20 24.02 -19.99
N SER A 475 -9.77 24.47 -18.81
CA SER A 475 -9.85 25.88 -18.39
C SER A 475 -9.04 26.80 -19.30
N GLU A 476 -8.01 26.27 -19.97
CA GLU A 476 -7.05 27.01 -20.79
C GLU A 476 -7.44 27.05 -22.26
N CYS A 477 -7.37 25.91 -22.97
CA CYS A 477 -7.64 25.86 -24.40
C CYS A 477 -9.12 25.71 -24.76
N LYS A 478 -10.01 25.58 -23.75
CA LYS A 478 -11.45 25.32 -23.91
C LYS A 478 -11.82 24.01 -24.62
N GLY A 479 -10.85 23.24 -25.12
CA GLY A 479 -11.11 21.93 -25.71
C GLY A 479 -11.75 20.97 -24.71
N LEU A 480 -12.53 20.03 -25.24
CA LEU A 480 -13.19 18.98 -24.46
C LEU A 480 -12.36 17.69 -24.49
N PHE A 481 -12.08 17.15 -23.31
CA PHE A 481 -11.18 16.01 -23.11
C PHE A 481 -11.83 14.90 -22.29
N GLY A 482 -11.54 13.65 -22.62
CA GLY A 482 -11.86 12.53 -21.73
C GLY A 482 -11.05 12.56 -20.43
N ASP A 483 -11.52 11.87 -19.39
CA ASP A 483 -10.94 11.87 -18.04
C ASP A 483 -9.45 11.46 -17.96
N LEU A 484 -8.92 10.74 -18.96
CA LEU A 484 -7.49 10.38 -19.03
C LEU A 484 -6.61 11.58 -19.39
N TRP A 485 -7.14 12.57 -20.09
CA TRP A 485 -6.38 13.66 -20.68
C TRP A 485 -6.54 14.99 -19.94
N ILE A 486 -7.33 15.02 -18.88
CA ILE A 486 -7.64 16.22 -18.10
C ILE A 486 -7.55 15.97 -16.60
N ARG A 487 -6.87 16.86 -15.89
CA ARG A 487 -6.67 16.82 -14.44
C ARG A 487 -6.88 18.22 -13.87
N HIS A 488 -7.69 18.34 -12.82
CA HIS A 488 -8.02 19.64 -12.20
C HIS A 488 -8.47 20.69 -13.25
N ASN A 489 -9.30 20.27 -14.21
CA ASN A 489 -9.78 21.08 -15.34
C ASN A 489 -8.69 21.60 -16.29
N VAL A 490 -7.45 21.11 -16.22
CA VAL A 490 -6.38 21.45 -17.18
C VAL A 490 -6.03 20.19 -17.99
N CYS A 491 -6.03 20.29 -19.31
CA CYS A 491 -5.64 19.15 -20.16
C CYS A 491 -4.12 18.93 -20.12
N VAL A 492 -3.66 17.69 -20.35
CA VAL A 492 -2.24 17.30 -20.27
C VAL A 492 -1.34 18.19 -21.12
N VAL A 493 -1.86 18.68 -22.26
CA VAL A 493 -1.09 19.52 -23.17
C VAL A 493 -0.96 20.94 -22.65
N CYS A 494 -2.05 21.54 -22.15
CA CYS A 494 -2.00 22.87 -21.54
C CYS A 494 -1.18 22.85 -20.25
N GLU A 495 -1.24 21.76 -19.49
CA GLU A 495 -0.36 21.49 -18.37
C GLU A 495 1.12 21.50 -18.81
N ASN A 496 1.49 20.72 -19.82
CA ASN A 496 2.86 20.67 -20.33
C ASN A 496 3.33 22.02 -20.91
N LEU A 497 2.48 22.72 -21.66
CA LEU A 497 2.80 24.04 -22.21
C LEU A 497 2.98 25.08 -21.11
N LYS A 498 2.11 25.09 -20.09
CA LYS A 498 2.30 25.94 -18.92
C LYS A 498 3.63 25.63 -18.26
N ARG A 499 3.93 24.36 -17.97
CA ARG A 499 5.20 23.96 -17.36
C ARG A 499 6.43 24.36 -18.20
N LYS A 500 6.35 24.31 -19.54
CA LYS A 500 7.45 24.72 -20.43
C LYS A 500 7.60 26.23 -20.60
N ASN A 501 6.49 26.95 -20.68
CA ASN A 501 6.47 28.39 -20.97
C ASN A 501 6.45 29.25 -19.71
N SER A 502 6.21 28.67 -18.54
CA SER A 502 6.09 29.44 -17.31
C SER A 502 7.42 29.51 -16.56
N ASN A 503 7.87 30.74 -16.29
CA ASN A 503 8.65 31.05 -15.09
C ASN A 503 7.71 31.11 -13.86
N SER A 504 6.72 30.20 -13.78
CA SER A 504 5.74 30.24 -12.70
C SER A 504 6.45 30.01 -11.38
N SER A 505 6.08 30.79 -10.37
CA SER A 505 6.44 30.56 -8.97
C SER A 505 5.36 29.77 -8.22
N GLU A 506 4.29 29.34 -8.90
CA GLU A 506 3.15 28.66 -8.28
C GLU A 506 2.66 27.44 -9.06
N CYS A 507 1.96 26.56 -8.33
CA CYS A 507 1.30 25.40 -8.89
C CYS A 507 0.23 25.80 -9.93
N ILE A 508 0.26 25.15 -11.09
CA ILE A 508 -0.66 25.42 -12.21
C ILE A 508 -2.12 25.06 -11.95
N PHE A 509 -2.39 24.26 -10.90
CA PHE A 509 -3.74 23.83 -10.54
C PHE A 509 -4.36 24.82 -9.55
N SER A 510 -5.47 25.43 -9.95
CA SER A 510 -6.13 26.50 -9.19
C SER A 510 -6.70 26.03 -7.85
N ASP A 511 -6.99 24.74 -7.71
CA ASP A 511 -7.48 24.11 -6.49
C ASP A 511 -6.35 23.58 -5.57
N CYS A 512 -5.08 23.80 -5.94
CA CYS A 512 -3.95 23.44 -5.09
C CYS A 512 -3.97 24.25 -3.78
N LYS A 513 -4.10 23.54 -2.65
CA LYS A 513 -4.10 24.15 -1.31
C LYS A 513 -2.79 24.85 -0.94
N TYR A 514 -1.68 24.41 -1.53
CA TYR A 514 -0.34 24.86 -1.17
C TYR A 514 0.23 25.92 -2.11
N LYS A 515 -0.34 26.09 -3.31
CA LYS A 515 0.03 27.11 -4.31
C LYS A 515 1.55 27.23 -4.52
N THR A 516 2.16 28.34 -4.08
CA THR A 516 3.60 28.64 -4.19
C THR A 516 4.47 27.91 -3.17
N MET A 517 3.90 27.47 -2.04
CA MET A 517 4.67 26.94 -0.92
C MET A 517 5.31 25.60 -1.24
N ALA A 518 4.54 24.68 -1.84
CA ALA A 518 5.00 23.34 -2.21
C ALA A 518 5.38 23.25 -3.70
N PHE A 519 5.59 24.38 -4.39
CA PHE A 519 5.94 24.40 -5.81
C PHE A 519 7.45 24.48 -6.02
N CYS A 520 7.96 23.63 -6.90
CA CYS A 520 9.35 23.58 -7.33
C CYS A 520 9.49 24.34 -8.66
N PRO A 521 10.15 25.51 -8.69
CA PRO A 521 10.36 26.26 -9.93
C PRO A 521 11.35 25.57 -10.87
N HIS A 522 12.27 24.75 -10.36
CA HIS A 522 13.28 24.07 -11.19
C HIS A 522 12.70 22.93 -12.02
N ALA A 523 11.79 22.15 -11.42
CA ALA A 523 11.12 21.04 -12.08
C ALA A 523 9.73 21.42 -12.62
N GLN A 524 9.29 22.65 -12.35
CA GLN A 524 7.94 23.15 -12.67
C GLN A 524 6.85 22.19 -12.16
N LYS A 525 7.01 21.65 -10.93
CA LYS A 525 6.15 20.63 -10.31
C LYS A 525 5.81 20.97 -8.86
N CYS A 526 4.62 20.60 -8.41
CA CYS A 526 4.17 20.74 -7.02
C CYS A 526 4.40 19.44 -6.24
N PHE A 527 5.11 19.49 -5.11
CA PHE A 527 5.38 18.34 -4.24
C PHE A 527 4.12 17.66 -3.66
N SER A 528 2.96 18.33 -3.73
CA SER A 528 1.67 17.78 -3.32
C SER A 528 0.80 17.30 -4.47
N CYS A 529 0.67 18.07 -5.55
CA CYS A 529 -0.21 17.72 -6.68
C CYS A 529 0.46 16.77 -7.67
N ASP A 530 1.79 16.83 -7.77
CA ASP A 530 2.61 16.07 -8.72
C ASP A 530 3.43 14.98 -8.01
N ALA A 531 2.99 14.53 -6.84
CA ALA A 531 3.64 13.44 -6.12
C ALA A 531 3.55 12.12 -6.90
N PRO A 532 4.62 11.29 -6.90
CA PRO A 532 5.92 11.52 -6.26
C PRO A 532 6.81 12.49 -7.06
N HIS A 533 7.48 13.42 -6.38
CA HIS A 533 8.43 14.36 -6.99
C HIS A 533 9.52 14.76 -5.99
N THR A 534 10.77 14.81 -6.47
CA THR A 534 11.98 15.22 -5.74
C THR A 534 12.75 16.27 -6.54
N CYS A 535 13.35 17.25 -5.85
CA CYS A 535 14.29 18.22 -6.41
C CYS A 535 15.44 18.45 -5.43
N GLU A 536 16.35 17.47 -5.38
CA GLU A 536 17.42 17.40 -4.39
C GLU A 536 18.54 18.43 -4.64
N LYS A 537 18.98 18.61 -5.89
CA LYS A 537 20.15 19.47 -6.18
C LYS A 537 19.86 20.97 -6.04
N LEU A 538 18.68 21.40 -6.45
CA LEU A 538 18.36 22.83 -6.59
C LEU A 538 17.44 23.32 -5.47
N CYS A 539 16.30 22.64 -5.23
CA CYS A 539 15.41 22.97 -4.12
C CYS A 539 15.87 22.37 -2.79
N ARG A 540 16.77 21.39 -2.80
CA ARG A 540 17.16 20.59 -1.62
C ARG A 540 15.94 20.04 -0.88
N LEU A 541 14.93 19.63 -1.65
CA LEU A 541 13.73 19.01 -1.13
C LEU A 541 13.50 17.68 -1.85
N SER A 542 13.68 16.61 -1.11
CA SER A 542 13.41 15.25 -1.54
C SER A 542 12.09 14.79 -0.96
N ARG A 543 11.43 13.86 -1.64
CA ARG A 543 10.31 13.08 -1.11
C ARG A 543 10.74 11.62 -1.10
N GLY A 544 10.64 10.96 0.03
CA GLY A 544 11.16 9.61 0.18
C GLY A 544 10.85 8.99 1.54
N ASN A 545 11.31 7.76 1.72
CA ASN A 545 11.14 6.92 2.91
C ASN A 545 12.42 6.97 3.79
N GLY A 546 12.53 6.04 4.75
CA GLY A 546 13.68 5.96 5.64
C GLY A 546 14.98 5.55 4.90
N GLU A 547 14.91 4.67 3.90
CA GLU A 547 16.08 4.36 3.04
C GLU A 547 16.59 5.60 2.30
N SER A 548 15.69 6.46 1.82
CA SER A 548 16.06 7.74 1.22
C SER A 548 16.81 8.63 2.22
N ALA A 549 16.42 8.61 3.49
CA ALA A 549 17.13 9.34 4.55
C ALA A 549 18.53 8.77 4.81
N VAL A 550 18.68 7.43 4.83
CA VAL A 550 19.98 6.76 4.96
C VAL A 550 20.92 7.20 3.83
N GLY A 551 20.48 7.08 2.57
CA GLY A 551 21.29 7.48 1.43
C GLY A 551 21.66 8.98 1.43
N MET A 552 20.74 9.84 1.88
CA MET A 552 21.03 11.27 2.04
C MET A 552 22.07 11.52 3.15
N VAL A 553 21.98 10.86 4.30
CA VAL A 553 22.98 10.99 5.38
C VAL A 553 24.36 10.53 4.91
N GLU A 554 24.45 9.39 4.25
CA GLU A 554 25.72 8.84 3.77
C GLU A 554 26.41 9.73 2.72
N SER A 555 25.61 10.34 1.84
CA SER A 555 26.10 11.17 0.74
C SER A 555 26.41 12.61 1.16
N ILE A 556 25.54 13.25 1.94
CA ILE A 556 25.67 14.66 2.34
C ILE A 556 26.60 14.80 3.55
N ARG A 557 26.59 13.82 4.46
CA ARG A 557 27.31 13.86 5.75
C ARG A 557 27.03 15.14 6.54
N PRO A 558 25.77 15.42 6.89
CA PRO A 558 25.41 16.69 7.49
C PRO A 558 26.02 16.85 8.90
N ASP A 559 26.20 18.07 9.37
CA ASP A 559 26.53 18.32 10.79
C ASP A 559 25.35 17.93 11.70
N PHE A 560 24.13 18.17 11.21
CA PHE A 560 22.90 17.89 11.93
C PHE A 560 21.89 17.04 11.14
N LEU A 561 21.38 16.00 11.78
CA LEU A 561 20.20 15.26 11.33
C LEU A 561 19.01 15.63 12.23
N LEU A 562 18.06 16.39 11.69
CA LEU A 562 16.89 16.86 12.42
C LEU A 562 15.66 16.07 11.95
N ILE A 563 14.98 15.40 12.87
CA ILE A 563 13.88 14.49 12.54
C ILE A 563 12.64 14.88 13.34
N ASP A 564 11.49 15.01 12.68
CA ASP A 564 10.24 15.06 13.42
C ASP A 564 9.93 13.72 14.11
N PHE A 565 9.16 13.78 15.19
CA PHE A 565 8.80 12.57 15.93
C PHE A 565 7.55 11.89 15.37
N ASP A 566 6.42 12.61 15.31
CA ASP A 566 5.13 11.97 15.05
C ASP A 566 4.93 11.68 13.58
N ARG A 567 4.60 10.43 13.23
CA ARG A 567 4.44 9.98 11.84
C ARG A 567 5.71 10.12 10.98
N THR A 568 6.82 10.54 11.58
CA THR A 568 8.11 10.73 10.91
C THR A 568 9.16 9.77 11.43
N LEU A 569 9.55 9.80 12.71
CA LEU A 569 10.42 8.78 13.33
C LEU A 569 9.61 7.67 13.98
N ALA A 570 8.62 8.05 14.79
CA ALA A 570 7.76 7.14 15.50
C ALA A 570 6.41 7.05 14.81
N SER A 571 5.77 5.90 14.93
CA SER A 571 4.46 5.67 14.33
C SER A 571 3.30 6.34 15.11
N THR A 572 3.63 7.20 16.10
CA THR A 572 2.69 8.02 16.89
C THR A 572 1.75 8.84 16.01
N LYS A 573 0.51 9.02 16.49
CA LYS A 573 -0.38 10.04 15.91
C LYS A 573 0.12 11.42 16.36
N SER A 574 -0.08 12.44 15.52
CA SER A 574 0.32 13.82 15.83
C SER A 574 -0.15 14.26 17.22
N GLY A 575 0.81 14.62 18.09
CA GLY A 575 0.61 15.05 19.46
C GLY A 575 0.26 13.95 20.47
N ALA A 576 0.28 12.68 20.09
CA ALA A 576 -0.04 11.57 20.98
C ALA A 576 1.18 11.11 21.80
N THR A 577 0.93 10.55 22.99
CA THR A 577 1.96 9.87 23.78
C THR A 577 2.56 8.66 23.04
N PRO A 578 3.88 8.39 23.17
CA PRO A 578 4.49 7.13 22.74
C PRO A 578 4.02 5.90 23.52
N TYR A 579 3.39 6.10 24.69
CA TYR A 579 2.84 5.08 25.58
C TYR A 579 1.31 5.18 25.67
N PRO A 580 0.58 4.65 24.67
CA PRO A 580 -0.86 4.59 24.75
C PRO A 580 -1.30 3.81 25.99
N LYS A 581 -2.31 4.32 26.69
CA LYS A 581 -2.95 3.68 27.87
C LYS A 581 -3.51 2.26 27.61
N ASN A 582 -3.40 1.78 26.38
CA ASN A 582 -3.91 0.51 25.88
C ASN A 582 -2.81 -0.54 25.63
N GLY A 583 -1.59 -0.34 26.17
CA GLY A 583 -0.55 -1.37 26.21
C GLY A 583 0.07 -1.73 24.85
N THR A 584 -0.34 -1.07 23.76
CA THR A 584 0.33 -1.22 22.46
C THR A 584 1.48 -0.22 22.35
N THR A 585 2.71 -0.70 22.36
CA THR A 585 3.89 0.15 22.11
C THR A 585 3.84 0.73 20.70
N HIS A 586 4.37 1.94 20.56
CA HIS A 586 4.61 2.55 19.27
C HIS A 586 5.94 2.03 18.71
N THR A 587 6.11 2.12 17.39
CA THR A 587 7.29 1.59 16.71
C THR A 587 8.13 2.72 16.14
N ILE A 588 9.45 2.50 16.10
CA ILE A 588 10.41 3.34 15.41
C ILE A 588 10.66 2.78 14.02
N ASP A 589 10.86 3.66 13.03
CA ASP A 589 11.32 3.26 11.70
C ASP A 589 12.78 2.89 11.72
N THR A 590 13.03 1.66 11.28
CA THR A 590 14.32 1.00 11.33
C THR A 590 15.35 1.70 10.46
N ASP A 591 14.94 2.29 9.34
CA ASP A 591 15.87 2.96 8.44
C ASP A 591 16.20 4.36 8.95
N LEU A 592 15.24 5.07 9.55
CA LEU A 592 15.54 6.31 10.26
C LEU A 592 16.37 6.08 11.54
N LYS A 593 16.15 4.98 12.26
CA LYS A 593 17.08 4.54 13.33
C LYS A 593 18.48 4.31 12.75
N SER A 594 18.58 3.62 11.63
CA SER A 594 19.85 3.38 10.93
C SER A 594 20.51 4.69 10.49
N ALA A 595 19.76 5.64 9.94
CA ALA A 595 20.25 6.96 9.55
C ALA A 595 20.83 7.73 10.76
N VAL A 596 20.19 7.64 11.93
CA VAL A 596 20.70 8.23 13.18
C VAL A 596 22.01 7.55 13.62
N MET A 597 22.09 6.22 13.53
CA MET A 597 23.30 5.48 13.89
C MET A 597 24.47 5.78 12.95
N ILE A 598 24.22 5.87 11.65
CA ILE A 598 25.21 6.25 10.63
C ILE A 598 25.71 7.68 10.89
N GLN A 599 24.78 8.62 11.14
CA GLN A 599 25.09 10.00 11.47
C GLN A 599 26.04 10.09 12.68
N HIS A 600 25.76 9.33 13.74
CA HIS A 600 26.61 9.26 14.92
C HIS A 600 28.00 8.70 14.61
N GLY A 601 28.07 7.62 13.81
CA GLY A 601 29.34 7.03 13.37
C GLY A 601 30.21 7.96 12.53
N MET A 602 29.61 8.99 11.92
CA MET A 602 30.29 10.04 11.16
C MET A 602 30.61 11.30 11.99
N GLU A 603 30.51 11.23 13.32
CA GLU A 603 30.69 12.35 14.27
C GLU A 603 29.65 13.47 14.16
N GLY A 604 28.60 13.27 13.36
CA GLY A 604 27.48 14.19 13.24
C GLY A 604 26.47 14.03 14.38
N LYS A 605 25.60 15.04 14.59
CA LYS A 605 24.61 15.02 15.69
C LYS A 605 23.19 14.85 15.18
N SER A 606 22.40 14.05 15.89
CA SER A 606 20.97 13.85 15.59
C SER A 606 20.08 14.48 16.66
N PHE A 607 18.98 15.12 16.24
CA PHE A 607 18.00 15.76 17.12
C PHE A 607 16.57 15.45 16.71
N ILE A 608 15.70 15.29 17.70
CA ILE A 608 14.26 15.32 17.47
C ILE A 608 13.77 16.76 17.51
N VAL A 609 13.09 17.21 16.47
CA VAL A 609 12.44 18.53 16.39
C VAL A 609 10.94 18.33 16.23
N THR A 610 10.22 18.29 17.37
CA THR A 610 8.79 17.93 17.41
C THR A 610 7.91 19.03 17.97
N ARG A 611 6.61 18.98 17.65
CA ARG A 611 5.58 19.77 18.34
C ARG A 611 4.94 19.02 19.51
N ASN A 612 5.27 17.74 19.68
CA ASN A 612 4.71 16.88 20.71
C ASN A 612 5.19 17.34 22.10
N SER A 613 4.24 17.63 23.00
CA SER A 613 4.54 18.12 24.34
C SER A 613 5.00 17.03 25.31
N HIS A 614 4.86 15.75 24.96
CA HIS A 614 5.20 14.60 25.81
C HIS A 614 6.72 14.32 25.85
N LYS A 615 7.56 15.35 26.04
CA LYS A 615 9.02 15.27 25.92
C LYS A 615 9.63 14.15 26.78
N ALA A 616 9.23 14.03 28.05
CA ALA A 616 9.78 13.02 28.95
C ALA A 616 9.51 11.59 28.45
N GLU A 617 8.26 11.34 28.05
CA GLU A 617 7.82 10.05 27.52
C GLU A 617 8.52 9.72 26.19
N ILE A 618 8.76 10.72 25.33
CA ILE A 618 9.52 10.54 24.09
C ILE A 618 10.96 10.11 24.38
N ARG A 619 11.59 10.69 25.40
CA ARG A 619 12.96 10.32 25.79
C ARG A 619 13.04 8.89 26.28
N GLU A 620 12.14 8.51 27.17
CA GLU A 620 12.05 7.15 27.68
C GLU A 620 11.81 6.15 26.55
N PHE A 621 10.93 6.50 25.61
CA PHE A 621 10.62 5.69 24.45
C PHE A 621 11.82 5.48 23.54
N LEU A 622 12.63 6.51 23.32
CA LEU A 622 13.87 6.41 22.54
C LEU A 622 14.95 5.57 23.25
N ILE A 623 15.07 5.68 24.58
CA ILE A 623 15.99 4.83 25.37
C ILE A 623 15.59 3.36 25.24
N GLN A 624 14.30 3.04 25.34
CA GLN A 624 13.81 1.66 25.17
C GLN A 624 14.08 1.09 23.78
N HIS A 625 14.32 1.95 22.78
CA HIS A 625 14.68 1.54 21.43
C HIS A 625 16.18 1.70 21.13
N GLU A 626 17.03 1.79 22.17
CA GLU A 626 18.50 1.88 22.05
C GLU A 626 18.94 3.13 21.27
N MET A 627 18.30 4.27 21.55
CA MET A 627 18.61 5.57 20.94
C MET A 627 18.88 6.62 22.03
N GLU A 628 19.69 6.29 23.03
CA GLU A 628 19.95 7.11 24.23
C GLU A 628 20.49 8.50 23.89
N GLU A 629 21.39 8.60 22.92
CA GLU A 629 21.93 9.90 22.51
C GLU A 629 20.83 10.79 21.90
N LEU A 630 19.98 10.22 21.04
CA LEU A 630 18.85 10.95 20.45
C LEU A 630 17.81 11.34 21.52
N ALA A 631 17.62 10.49 22.54
CA ALA A 631 16.78 10.80 23.70
C ALA A 631 17.27 12.06 24.44
N ASN A 632 18.58 12.23 24.59
CA ASN A 632 19.12 13.45 25.19
C ASN A 632 18.82 14.70 24.33
N ASN A 633 18.74 14.51 23.00
CA ASN A 633 18.61 15.54 21.97
C ASN A 633 17.15 15.80 21.51
N VAL A 634 16.16 15.64 22.39
CA VAL A 634 14.75 15.95 22.09
C VAL A 634 14.44 17.44 22.31
N LEU A 635 14.09 18.14 21.24
CA LEU A 635 13.69 19.56 21.24
C LEU A 635 12.21 19.72 20.87
N VAL A 636 11.49 20.47 21.70
CA VAL A 636 10.06 20.76 21.49
C VAL A 636 9.93 22.18 20.93
N CYS A 637 9.46 22.29 19.70
CA CYS A 637 9.20 23.56 19.03
C CYS A 637 8.07 24.32 19.75
N PRO A 638 8.28 25.58 20.17
CA PRO A 638 7.24 26.38 20.83
C PRO A 638 5.98 26.57 19.99
N LYS A 639 4.84 26.73 20.68
CA LYS A 639 3.57 27.09 20.05
C LYS A 639 3.70 28.45 19.35
N LYS A 640 3.05 28.61 18.19
CA LYS A 640 3.09 29.80 17.32
C LYS A 640 4.43 30.06 16.61
N MET A 641 5.41 29.18 16.75
CA MET A 641 6.68 29.23 16.01
C MET A 641 6.69 28.18 14.88
N THR A 642 7.25 28.54 13.73
CA THR A 642 7.57 27.58 12.66
C THR A 642 8.76 26.74 13.08
N LYS A 643 8.80 25.46 12.71
CA LYS A 643 9.98 24.63 12.97
C LYS A 643 11.22 25.21 12.29
N GLY A 644 11.10 25.77 11.09
CA GLY A 644 12.21 26.44 10.40
C GLY A 644 12.85 27.57 11.20
N ARG A 645 12.05 28.50 11.73
CA ARG A 645 12.55 29.57 12.60
C ARG A 645 13.19 29.00 13.86
N PHE A 646 12.58 27.99 14.47
CA PHE A 646 13.14 27.33 15.65
C PHE A 646 14.50 26.69 15.35
N ILE A 647 14.63 25.97 14.23
CA ILE A 647 15.87 25.35 13.77
C ILE A 647 16.95 26.42 13.55
N ARG A 648 16.61 27.54 12.90
CA ARG A 648 17.54 28.66 12.70
C ARG A 648 18.11 29.18 14.02
N GLU A 649 17.23 29.45 14.97
CA GLU A 649 17.61 30.05 16.27
C GLU A 649 18.40 29.07 17.15
N GLN A 650 18.20 27.76 17.01
CA GLN A 650 18.89 26.75 17.83
C GLN A 650 20.22 26.25 17.26
N PHE A 651 20.32 26.13 15.93
CA PHE A 651 21.46 25.44 15.29
C PHE A 651 22.33 26.36 14.42
N PHE A 652 21.79 27.50 13.99
CA PHE A 652 22.40 28.43 13.04
C PHE A 652 22.49 29.87 13.58
N SER A 653 22.55 30.04 14.91
CA SER A 653 22.74 31.34 15.54
C SER A 653 24.16 31.88 15.40
N ASP A 654 25.14 30.99 15.19
CA ASP A 654 26.56 31.31 15.10
C ASP A 654 26.98 31.28 13.62
N GLU A 655 27.86 32.18 13.16
CA GLU A 655 28.28 32.37 11.75
C GLU A 655 29.06 31.17 11.14
N GLN A 656 28.94 29.96 11.68
CA GLN A 656 29.54 28.76 11.12
C GLN A 656 28.67 28.18 10.00
N ASN A 657 29.29 27.90 8.85
CA ASN A 657 28.67 27.14 7.77
C ASN A 657 28.44 25.68 8.24
N ARG A 658 27.25 25.41 8.78
CA ARG A 658 26.82 24.07 9.18
C ARG A 658 25.80 23.52 8.19
N SER A 659 25.86 22.23 7.93
CA SER A 659 24.97 21.50 7.05
C SER A 659 23.94 20.70 7.84
N CYS A 660 22.75 20.53 7.28
CA CYS A 660 21.65 19.91 7.99
C CYS A 660 20.74 19.13 7.03
N ILE A 661 20.26 17.96 7.46
CA ILE A 661 19.10 17.29 6.87
C ILE A 661 17.91 17.45 7.81
N PHE A 662 16.79 17.98 7.34
CA PHE A 662 15.54 18.10 8.09
C PHE A 662 14.44 17.22 7.50
N ILE A 663 13.93 16.28 8.30
CA ILE A 663 12.97 15.25 7.91
C ILE A 663 11.63 15.48 8.63
N ASP A 664 10.53 15.56 7.86
CA ASP A 664 9.17 15.79 8.39
C ASP A 664 8.12 15.21 7.43
N ASP A 665 7.01 14.68 7.95
CA ASP A 665 5.89 14.15 7.14
C ASP A 665 4.97 15.24 6.59
N ASP A 666 5.06 16.46 7.11
CA ASP A 666 4.25 17.60 6.70
C ASP A 666 5.03 18.58 5.82
N ILE A 667 4.66 18.64 4.54
CA ILE A 667 5.22 19.59 3.56
C ILE A 667 5.16 21.05 4.04
N ARG A 668 4.20 21.40 4.92
CA ARG A 668 4.10 22.73 5.51
C ARG A 668 5.28 23.02 6.44
N GLU A 669 5.69 22.07 7.27
CA GLU A 669 6.82 22.29 8.18
C GLU A 669 8.14 22.45 7.40
N LEU A 670 8.26 21.77 6.26
CA LEU A 670 9.44 21.86 5.38
C LEU A 670 9.49 23.11 4.51
N CYS A 671 8.34 23.69 4.15
CA CYS A 671 8.28 24.75 3.12
C CYS A 671 7.69 26.08 3.57
N LYS A 672 7.01 26.14 4.72
CA LYS A 672 6.36 27.39 5.19
C LYS A 672 7.37 28.48 5.55
N ASP A 673 8.55 28.08 6.04
CA ASP A 673 9.60 29.02 6.41
C ASP A 673 10.51 29.32 5.21
N GLN A 674 10.60 30.59 4.82
CA GLN A 674 11.41 31.01 3.67
C GLN A 674 12.89 30.69 3.86
N TRP A 675 13.42 30.86 5.08
CA TRP A 675 14.84 30.63 5.37
C TRP A 675 15.23 29.17 5.16
N LEU A 676 14.36 28.21 5.51
CA LEU A 676 14.60 26.78 5.24
C LEU A 676 14.71 26.47 3.74
N ARG A 677 14.02 27.23 2.89
CA ARG A 677 14.03 27.04 1.43
C ARG A 677 15.31 27.60 0.81
N ASP A 678 15.69 28.78 1.24
CA ASP A 678 16.77 29.55 0.60
C ASP A 678 18.15 29.15 1.11
N ASN A 679 18.26 28.58 2.31
CA ASN A 679 19.53 28.17 2.88
C ASN A 679 20.12 26.98 2.10
N GLU A 680 21.32 27.17 1.54
CA GLU A 680 22.03 26.18 0.72
C GLU A 680 22.56 24.99 1.52
N SER A 681 22.78 25.17 2.82
CA SER A 681 23.30 24.12 3.69
C SER A 681 22.20 23.22 4.27
N ILE A 682 20.92 23.46 3.95
CA ILE A 682 19.79 22.70 4.48
C ILE A 682 19.15 21.86 3.39
N HIS A 683 19.25 20.55 3.58
CA HIS A 683 18.52 19.54 2.83
C HIS A 683 17.26 19.14 3.58
N ARG A 684 16.17 18.92 2.86
CA ARG A 684 14.85 18.64 3.42
C ARG A 684 14.31 17.37 2.81
N LEU A 685 13.72 16.52 3.64
CA LEU A 685 13.07 15.30 3.21
C LEU A 685 11.61 15.33 3.65
N LEU A 686 10.70 15.44 2.68
CA LEU A 686 9.29 15.11 2.88
C LEU A 686 9.19 13.62 3.07
N PHE A 687 9.07 13.24 4.33
CA PHE A 687 9.01 11.85 4.73
C PHE A 687 7.65 11.25 4.37
N VAL A 688 7.68 10.16 3.63
CA VAL A 688 6.49 9.43 3.24
C VAL A 688 6.76 7.96 3.52
N ARG A 689 5.98 7.41 4.42
CA ARG A 689 6.15 6.04 4.87
C ARG A 689 5.17 5.15 4.10
N GLY A 690 5.71 4.40 3.13
CA GLY A 690 5.02 3.68 2.04
C GLY A 690 4.71 4.62 0.86
N LEU A 691 5.18 4.42 -0.38
CA LEU A 691 5.79 3.28 -1.06
C LEU A 691 6.91 3.86 -1.97
N CYS A 692 8.17 3.46 -1.75
CA CYS A 692 9.13 3.33 -2.84
C CYS A 692 9.21 1.83 -3.12
#